data_AF-A0AAU3KX86-F1
#
_entry.id   AF-A0AAU3KX86-F1
#
_cell.length_a   1.000
_cell.length_b   1.000
_cell.length_c   1.000
_cell.angle_alpha   90.00
_cell.angle_beta   90.00
_cell.angle_gamma   90.00
#
_symmetry.space_group_name_H-M   'P 1'
#
loop_
_entity.id
_entity.type
_entity.pdbx_description
1 polymer ?
#
loop_
_entity_poly.entity_id
_entity_poly.type
_entity_poly.pdbx_seq_one_letter_code
_entity_poly.pdbx_strand_id
1 'polypeptide(L)'
;MNPPAGAPQSAGATPPAIGTPPGGNGGSGANTALGNGSAPVANQENAPAPLCSALEVHSTATATTAELTGLNHKDGTPFRTTVDKDVRPQVVGIYTDLDRTRLGDAKLHADIDSRFSSSPSLLKRAAIAGAVLFTLVALVCLYLVDTSDGRRKRRFLPARWWRFTVADAVVMGALLLWHVIGANTSDDGYILTMARVSKHAGYTANYYRWFGVAEAPFGWPYEVLAQMTRISDASLWMRLPSMLAGLLCWLVISREVLPRLGSRVRANTGARWTAGLVFLAVWLPYNNGLRPEPLIALGALLTWCSIERAIATRRLLPAAVAVLVAAFSLAAGPSGLICVAALLAGSRPILQTFIARARTDSGRSTRMLLRYSALLGPVLAAGTLVLVVVFADQTLASVLEATRVRQLVGPDFSWIDEPTRWESLLSLTPDGSLSRRFGILGMLLCSAVCVLVARGKGGRIPSTARGPVARVLGIVFMSLLLMMFTPTKWTHHFGVYAGLAAALAAITTVAVSSTVIRARYTRSLFAAAVLFLLAVTFTGSNGWWYVSGYGVSWPDRAPLLGGMGIATLFLCLAVLCVAVAGWQYYREPYAPAATRNSSTTRFSRFTIRPLTVAAAALVLFEVASMAHAAYDQYPGYSVALSNLHTLAGHSCAMADDVLVETNTADSLLHPYTGTTADSLAADNAGFTANGLGELIPDAGPGGPPSGSGGPGGKKPGPPPGGPGGPGGNTHRVTGINGSTTELPFGLDPARTPVLGSYTTGDKQPAHLTTQWYQLDLAAAHKDSAYQVLILTVAGQIASVDDSGRAVDGQQLQVEFAHRADDGTVKPLGDLVPPSIGGAPMWRNLPIALDRIPEQTNAIRLVARADDPTGKQWLAVTPPRLPRLATLNSVVGRTDPVLADFHVGLAFPCQHPFDHKDGIAEVPGWRILPDKLNSQVSETWQDDTGGGPLGWIDLLLQPRTVPAYLDHDWTRDWGELQRYQFVSNARAPQADITVRVENRWGWTNDAPIKTN
;
A
#
# COMPACT_ATOMS: atom_id res chain seq x y z
N MET A 1 49.99 16.24 8.51
CA MET A 1 51.36 15.72 8.67
C MET A 1 51.36 14.24 8.32
N ASN A 2 51.71 13.93 7.07
CA ASN A 2 52.43 12.71 6.64
C ASN A 2 53.92 13.10 6.52
N PRO A 3 54.92 12.25 6.15
CA PRO A 3 55.03 10.80 5.82
C PRO A 3 56.25 10.17 6.62
N PRO A 4 57.03 9.10 6.22
CA PRO A 4 57.12 8.29 4.98
C PRO A 4 57.29 6.74 5.10
N ALA A 5 56.78 5.95 4.13
CA ALA A 5 57.45 5.21 3.01
C ALA A 5 57.99 3.79 3.38
N GLY A 6 57.97 2.71 2.57
CA GLY A 6 57.47 2.42 1.22
C GLY A 6 58.22 1.20 0.60
N ALA A 7 57.50 0.08 0.34
CA ALA A 7 57.71 -1.02 -0.67
C ALA A 7 59.02 -1.88 -0.65
N PRO A 8 59.18 -3.01 -1.42
CA PRO A 8 58.28 -3.67 -2.41
C PRO A 8 58.25 -5.25 -2.47
N GLN A 9 57.25 -5.77 -3.21
CA GLN A 9 57.22 -6.88 -4.24
C GLN A 9 57.62 -8.38 -4.01
N SER A 10 56.73 -9.26 -4.55
CA SER A 10 56.92 -10.58 -5.23
C SER A 10 57.26 -11.82 -4.37
N ALA A 11 56.90 -13.09 -4.65
CA ALA A 11 56.05 -13.85 -5.58
C ALA A 11 56.15 -15.36 -5.17
N GLY A 12 55.24 -16.23 -5.60
CA GLY A 12 55.41 -17.71 -5.58
C GLY A 12 54.63 -18.42 -4.46
N ALA A 13 53.56 -19.17 -4.72
CA ALA A 13 53.42 -20.43 -5.47
C ALA A 13 53.96 -21.69 -4.74
N THR A 14 53.01 -22.57 -4.37
CA THR A 14 53.08 -24.05 -4.13
C THR A 14 53.76 -24.56 -2.84
N PRO A 15 53.45 -25.78 -2.31
CA PRO A 15 52.44 -26.80 -2.70
C PRO A 15 51.54 -27.32 -1.53
N PRO A 16 50.49 -28.12 -1.81
CA PRO A 16 49.58 -28.70 -0.81
C PRO A 16 49.89 -30.18 -0.48
N ALA A 17 49.17 -30.71 0.50
CA ALA A 17 49.11 -32.11 0.96
C ALA A 17 50.18 -32.47 2.02
N ILE A 18 49.95 -33.33 3.03
CA ILE A 18 49.19 -34.59 3.18
C ILE A 18 48.92 -34.74 4.70
N GLY A 19 47.88 -35.36 5.26
CA GLY A 19 46.74 -36.10 4.72
C GLY A 19 46.00 -36.85 5.85
N THR A 20 44.67 -36.83 5.76
CA THR A 20 43.66 -37.92 5.94
C THR A 20 43.70 -38.89 7.15
N PRO A 21 42.52 -39.36 7.66
CA PRO A 21 41.33 -39.66 6.86
C PRO A 21 39.96 -39.12 7.34
N PRO A 22 38.97 -39.05 6.43
CA PRO A 22 37.58 -38.71 6.70
C PRO A 22 36.70 -39.97 6.82
N GLY A 23 35.68 -39.91 7.69
CA GLY A 23 34.54 -40.82 7.68
C GLY A 23 33.36 -40.17 6.96
N GLY A 24 32.88 -40.80 5.90
CA GLY A 24 31.75 -40.33 5.09
C GLY A 24 30.40 -40.84 5.57
N ASN A 25 29.35 -40.10 5.24
CA ASN A 25 28.02 -40.64 4.93
C ASN A 25 27.26 -39.63 4.07
N GLY A 26 27.32 -39.85 2.76
CA GLY A 26 26.46 -39.20 1.78
C GLY A 26 25.23 -40.09 1.54
N GLY A 27 24.03 -39.55 1.80
CA GLY A 27 22.78 -40.12 1.34
C GLY A 27 22.43 -39.50 -0.01
N SER A 28 22.80 -40.19 -1.09
CA SER A 28 22.35 -39.87 -2.44
C SER A 28 20.92 -40.41 -2.65
N GLY A 29 20.05 -39.55 -3.17
CA GLY A 29 18.75 -39.97 -3.70
C GLY A 29 18.97 -40.84 -4.92
N ALA A 30 18.70 -42.14 -4.78
CA ALA A 30 18.70 -43.08 -5.88
C ALA A 30 17.33 -43.04 -6.58
N ASN A 31 17.34 -42.55 -7.82
CA ASN A 31 16.38 -42.93 -8.85
C ASN A 31 16.44 -44.45 -9.02
N THR A 32 15.40 -45.18 -8.61
CA THR A 32 15.22 -46.58 -9.03
C THR A 32 14.41 -46.62 -10.33
N ALA A 33 15.15 -46.53 -11.43
CA ALA A 33 14.71 -47.09 -12.70
C ALA A 33 14.61 -48.62 -12.56
N LEU A 34 13.45 -49.19 -12.90
CA LEU A 34 13.24 -50.63 -13.01
C LEU A 34 14.08 -51.18 -14.17
N GLY A 35 15.26 -51.70 -13.86
CA GLY A 35 16.11 -52.42 -14.80
C GLY A 35 15.75 -53.90 -14.88
N ASN A 36 15.39 -54.36 -16.08
CA ASN A 36 15.28 -55.77 -16.44
C ASN A 36 16.62 -56.50 -16.19
N GLY A 37 16.62 -57.47 -15.27
CA GLY A 37 17.76 -58.35 -15.00
C GLY A 37 17.30 -59.79 -14.88
N SER A 38 17.51 -60.57 -15.95
CA SER A 38 17.30 -62.01 -16.03
C SER A 38 18.43 -62.79 -15.35
N ALA A 39 18.12 -63.61 -14.34
CA ALA A 39 18.96 -64.70 -13.82
C ALA A 39 18.08 -65.78 -13.14
N PRO A 40 18.53 -67.05 -13.07
CA PRO A 40 17.69 -68.21 -13.34
C PRO A 40 16.86 -68.71 -12.15
N VAL A 41 15.73 -69.31 -12.51
CA VAL A 41 14.71 -69.92 -11.65
C VAL A 41 15.27 -71.10 -10.88
N ALA A 42 15.22 -71.01 -9.55
CA ALA A 42 15.26 -72.16 -8.65
C ALA A 42 13.89 -72.27 -7.97
N ASN A 43 13.25 -73.43 -8.14
CA ASN A 43 11.92 -73.77 -7.65
C ASN A 43 11.75 -73.47 -6.15
N GLN A 44 10.95 -72.46 -5.85
CA GLN A 44 10.15 -72.41 -4.62
C GLN A 44 8.69 -72.30 -5.03
N GLU A 45 7.88 -73.16 -4.42
CA GLU A 45 6.46 -73.32 -4.63
C GLU A 45 5.70 -72.00 -4.65
N ASN A 46 4.68 -71.96 -5.51
CA ASN A 46 3.71 -70.89 -5.70
C ASN A 46 2.99 -70.49 -4.40
N ALA A 47 3.60 -69.62 -3.60
CA ALA A 47 2.85 -68.66 -2.80
C ALA A 47 2.62 -67.43 -3.69
N PRO A 48 1.38 -66.96 -3.91
CA PRO A 48 1.18 -65.68 -4.58
C PRO A 48 1.97 -64.64 -3.79
N ALA A 49 2.85 -63.88 -4.48
CA ALA A 49 3.49 -62.73 -3.86
C ALA A 49 2.39 -61.91 -3.19
N PRO A 50 2.55 -61.48 -1.91
CA PRO A 50 1.50 -60.72 -1.24
C PRO A 50 1.16 -59.53 -2.13
N LEU A 51 -0.06 -59.52 -2.66
CA LEU A 51 -0.53 -58.46 -3.55
C LEU A 51 -0.95 -57.30 -2.65
N CYS A 52 -0.40 -56.11 -2.90
CA CYS A 52 -0.86 -54.91 -2.23
C CYS A 52 -2.36 -54.74 -2.48
N SER A 53 -3.15 -54.63 -1.42
CA SER A 53 -4.61 -54.46 -1.52
C SER A 53 -5.02 -53.02 -1.76
N ALA A 54 -4.36 -52.06 -1.08
CA ALA A 54 -4.62 -50.64 -1.21
C ALA A 54 -3.45 -49.80 -0.68
N LEU A 55 -3.31 -48.58 -1.20
CA LEU A 55 -2.52 -47.52 -0.59
C LEU A 55 -3.44 -46.63 0.24
N GLU A 56 -3.25 -46.65 1.56
CA GLU A 56 -3.97 -45.77 2.48
C GLU A 56 -3.07 -44.62 2.93
N VAL A 57 -3.52 -43.38 2.74
CA VAL A 57 -2.82 -42.17 3.19
C VAL A 57 -3.73 -41.39 4.12
N HIS A 58 -3.27 -41.18 5.35
CA HIS A 58 -3.94 -40.33 6.33
C HIS A 58 -2.99 -39.21 6.74
N SER A 59 -3.42 -37.96 6.55
CA SER A 59 -2.62 -36.79 6.87
C SER A 59 -3.39 -35.87 7.82
N THR A 60 -2.86 -35.67 9.03
CA THR A 60 -3.43 -34.79 10.06
C THR A 60 -2.37 -33.79 10.53
N ALA A 61 -2.76 -32.85 11.40
CA ALA A 61 -1.81 -31.91 11.99
C ALA A 61 -0.77 -32.57 12.90
N THR A 62 -0.99 -33.81 13.34
CA THR A 62 -0.06 -34.52 14.25
C THR A 62 0.90 -35.42 13.48
N ALA A 63 0.43 -36.10 12.44
CA ALA A 63 1.25 -37.03 11.66
C ALA A 63 0.67 -37.25 10.26
N THR A 64 1.52 -37.73 9.35
CA THR A 64 1.08 -38.29 8.07
C THR A 64 1.54 -39.73 7.95
N THR A 65 0.61 -40.66 7.75
CA THR A 65 0.85 -42.10 7.61
C THR A 65 0.52 -42.54 6.20
N ALA A 66 1.41 -43.32 5.58
CA ALA A 66 1.16 -44.00 4.31
C ALA A 66 1.39 -45.50 4.51
N GLU A 67 0.42 -46.33 4.13
CA GLU A 67 0.46 -47.78 4.27
C GLU A 67 0.11 -48.50 2.97
N LEU A 68 0.96 -49.47 2.58
CA LEU A 68 0.63 -50.45 1.55
C LEU A 68 0.00 -51.67 2.23
N THR A 69 -1.32 -51.68 2.33
CA THR A 69 -2.07 -52.73 3.01
C THR A 69 -1.84 -54.09 2.32
N GLY A 70 -1.80 -55.16 3.12
CA GLY A 70 -1.51 -56.52 2.65
C GLY A 70 -0.02 -56.82 2.45
N LEU A 71 0.87 -55.83 2.57
CA LEU A 71 2.32 -56.01 2.56
C LEU A 71 2.90 -55.86 3.97
N ASN A 72 3.92 -56.66 4.27
CA ASN A 72 4.73 -56.54 5.49
C ASN A 72 6.20 -56.31 5.14
N HIS A 73 6.92 -55.61 6.01
CA HIS A 73 8.38 -55.57 6.00
C HIS A 73 8.98 -56.94 6.33
N LYS A 74 10.29 -57.11 6.10
CA LYS A 74 11.01 -58.37 6.35
C LYS A 74 10.98 -58.81 7.82
N ASP A 75 10.74 -57.89 8.74
CA ASP A 75 10.60 -58.14 10.18
C ASP A 75 9.16 -58.52 10.60
N GLY A 76 8.23 -58.62 9.65
CA GLY A 76 6.83 -59.00 9.89
C GLY A 76 5.92 -57.83 10.26
N THR A 77 6.42 -56.60 10.32
CA THR A 77 5.59 -55.41 10.59
C THR A 77 4.84 -54.95 9.33
N PRO A 78 3.66 -54.29 9.46
CA PRO A 78 2.95 -53.73 8.30
C PRO A 78 3.84 -52.78 7.50
N PHE A 79 3.70 -52.78 6.17
CA PHE A 79 4.44 -51.85 5.30
C PHE A 79 3.88 -50.43 5.41
N ARG A 80 4.15 -49.78 6.54
CA ARG A 80 3.63 -48.48 6.95
C ARG A 80 4.80 -47.54 7.24
N THR A 81 4.72 -46.32 6.71
CA THR A 81 5.63 -45.22 7.04
C THR A 81 4.85 -44.08 7.68
N THR A 82 5.39 -43.52 8.75
CA THR A 82 4.81 -42.38 9.47
C THR A 82 5.80 -41.23 9.54
N VAL A 83 5.32 -40.02 9.27
CA VAL A 83 6.04 -38.77 9.52
C VAL A 83 5.35 -38.06 10.68
N ASP A 84 5.98 -38.06 11.86
CA ASP A 84 5.46 -37.48 13.11
C ASP A 84 5.66 -35.96 13.18
N LYS A 85 5.27 -35.26 12.12
CA LYS A 85 5.22 -33.79 12.03
C LYS A 85 4.14 -33.36 11.05
N ASP A 86 3.74 -32.09 11.12
CA ASP A 86 2.73 -31.53 10.22
C ASP A 86 3.29 -31.38 8.79
N VAL A 87 3.03 -32.37 7.96
CA VAL A 87 3.35 -32.37 6.52
C VAL A 87 2.08 -32.42 5.67
N ARG A 88 0.96 -31.85 6.19
CA ARG A 88 -0.31 -31.80 5.46
C ARG A 88 -0.11 -31.23 4.04
N PRO A 89 -0.70 -31.83 3.01
CA PRO A 89 -0.56 -31.34 1.65
C PRO A 89 -1.30 -30.01 1.47
N GLN A 90 -0.80 -29.17 0.56
CA GLN A 90 -1.58 -28.08 0.02
C GLN A 90 -2.49 -28.65 -1.08
N VAL A 91 -3.81 -28.51 -0.91
CA VAL A 91 -4.79 -29.11 -1.82
C VAL A 91 -5.35 -28.02 -2.73
N VAL A 92 -5.03 -28.08 -4.02
CA VAL A 92 -5.57 -27.21 -5.08
C VAL A 92 -6.50 -27.94 -6.05
N GLY A 93 -6.66 -29.24 -5.85
CA GLY A 93 -7.47 -30.13 -6.68
C GLY A 93 -6.97 -31.57 -6.55
N ILE A 94 -7.73 -32.52 -7.12
CA ILE A 94 -7.36 -33.93 -7.16
C ILE A 94 -7.14 -34.31 -8.62
N TYR A 95 -5.87 -34.55 -8.98
CA TYR A 95 -5.43 -34.81 -10.34
C TYR A 95 -4.91 -36.25 -10.45
N THR A 96 -5.24 -36.95 -11.53
CA THR A 96 -4.80 -38.33 -11.77
C THR A 96 -4.63 -38.59 -13.26
N ASP A 97 -3.58 -39.36 -13.61
CA ASP A 97 -3.35 -39.87 -14.97
C ASP A 97 -4.08 -41.20 -15.21
N LEU A 98 -4.85 -41.68 -14.24
CA LEU A 98 -5.64 -42.90 -14.37
C LEU A 98 -6.99 -42.61 -15.05
N ASP A 99 -7.33 -43.43 -16.03
CA ASP A 99 -8.66 -43.43 -16.63
C ASP A 99 -9.73 -43.81 -15.59
N ARG A 100 -10.93 -43.25 -15.72
CA ARG A 100 -12.05 -43.48 -14.78
C ARG A 100 -12.39 -44.96 -14.56
N THR A 101 -12.20 -45.81 -15.56
CA THR A 101 -12.44 -47.27 -15.45
C THR A 101 -11.44 -47.98 -14.53
N ARG A 102 -10.27 -47.38 -14.30
CA ARG A 102 -9.19 -47.93 -13.45
C ARG A 102 -9.24 -47.44 -12.00
N LEU A 103 -10.07 -46.44 -11.71
CA LEU A 103 -10.17 -45.87 -10.35
C LEU A 103 -10.89 -46.81 -9.36
N GLY A 104 -11.76 -47.71 -9.84
CA GLY A 104 -12.45 -48.69 -8.99
C GLY A 104 -13.13 -48.03 -7.77
N ASP A 105 -12.77 -48.51 -6.58
CA ASP A 105 -13.28 -48.04 -5.28
C ASP A 105 -12.42 -46.93 -4.63
N ALA A 106 -11.54 -46.27 -5.37
CA ALA A 106 -10.69 -45.19 -4.84
C ALA A 106 -11.53 -44.08 -4.20
N LYS A 107 -11.18 -43.69 -2.98
CA LYS A 107 -11.87 -42.66 -2.20
C LYS A 107 -10.87 -41.67 -1.66
N LEU A 108 -11.25 -40.39 -1.72
CA LEU A 108 -10.57 -39.31 -1.04
C LEU A 108 -11.58 -38.54 -0.20
N HIS A 109 -11.23 -38.29 1.05
CA HIS A 109 -11.99 -37.43 1.95
C HIS A 109 -11.03 -36.39 2.52
N ALA A 110 -11.41 -35.12 2.39
CA ALA A 110 -10.66 -34.00 2.92
C ALA A 110 -11.64 -33.04 3.61
N ASP A 111 -11.39 -32.77 4.88
CA ASP A 111 -12.11 -31.75 5.64
C ASP A 111 -11.47 -30.39 5.37
N ILE A 112 -12.22 -29.50 4.73
CA ILE A 112 -11.78 -28.13 4.43
C ILE A 112 -11.92 -27.28 5.70
N ASP A 113 -10.90 -26.49 6.00
CA ASP A 113 -10.89 -25.63 7.18
C ASP A 113 -11.74 -24.38 6.96
N SER A 114 -13.03 -24.48 7.28
CA SER A 114 -14.00 -23.38 7.21
C SER A 114 -14.26 -22.73 8.58
N ARG A 115 -13.30 -22.75 9.52
CA ARG A 115 -13.51 -22.33 10.93
C ARG A 115 -13.98 -20.89 11.11
N PHE A 116 -13.68 -20.00 10.16
CA PHE A 116 -14.04 -18.59 10.20
C PHE A 116 -15.42 -18.31 9.57
N SER A 117 -15.98 -19.24 8.80
CA SER A 117 -17.32 -19.19 8.23
C SER A 117 -18.39 -19.51 9.29
N SER A 118 -18.52 -18.63 10.28
CA SER A 118 -19.41 -18.81 11.41
C SER A 118 -20.68 -17.96 11.31
N SER A 119 -21.68 -18.25 12.15
CA SER A 119 -22.81 -17.34 12.36
C SER A 119 -23.30 -17.40 13.81
N PRO A 120 -23.77 -16.28 14.39
CA PRO A 120 -24.15 -16.25 15.79
C PRO A 120 -25.48 -16.97 16.04
N SER A 121 -25.46 -17.90 17.00
CA SER A 121 -26.67 -18.58 17.49
C SER A 121 -27.71 -17.59 18.06
N LEU A 122 -28.96 -18.04 18.22
CA LEU A 122 -30.00 -17.21 18.84
C LEU A 122 -29.62 -16.75 20.25
N LEU A 123 -28.97 -17.62 21.04
CA LEU A 123 -28.48 -17.28 22.37
C LEU A 123 -27.43 -16.16 22.32
N LYS A 124 -26.46 -16.25 21.40
CA LYS A 124 -25.44 -15.22 21.20
C LYS A 124 -26.07 -13.90 20.77
N ARG A 125 -27.00 -13.92 19.82
CA ARG A 125 -27.74 -12.72 19.36
C ARG A 125 -28.55 -12.07 20.50
N ALA A 126 -29.23 -12.87 21.33
CA ALA A 126 -29.96 -12.36 22.49
C ALA A 126 -29.02 -11.73 23.54
N ALA A 127 -27.86 -12.35 23.80
CA ALA A 127 -26.85 -11.81 24.71
C ALA A 127 -26.26 -10.48 24.19
N ILE A 128 -25.99 -10.39 22.87
CA ILE A 128 -25.55 -9.17 22.19
C ILE A 128 -26.58 -8.05 22.37
N ALA A 129 -27.86 -8.32 22.05
CA ALA A 129 -28.93 -7.35 22.19
C ALA A 129 -29.12 -6.92 23.66
N GLY A 130 -29.07 -7.87 24.60
CA GLY A 130 -29.14 -7.61 26.03
C GLY A 130 -27.99 -6.73 26.53
N ALA A 131 -26.75 -7.01 26.11
CA ALA A 131 -25.56 -6.22 26.48
C ALA A 131 -25.67 -4.76 26.01
N VAL A 132 -26.14 -4.53 24.79
CA VAL A 132 -26.40 -3.17 24.27
C VAL A 132 -27.50 -2.49 25.10
N LEU A 133 -28.64 -3.16 25.28
CA LEU A 133 -29.78 -2.59 25.99
C LEU A 133 -29.43 -2.25 27.45
N PHE A 134 -28.82 -3.17 28.19
CA PHE A 134 -28.43 -2.94 29.58
C PHE A 134 -27.35 -1.88 29.72
N THR A 135 -26.43 -1.76 28.76
CA THR A 135 -25.45 -0.65 28.75
C THR A 135 -26.15 0.69 28.55
N LEU A 136 -27.11 0.78 27.62
CA LEU A 136 -27.90 2.00 27.43
C LEU A 136 -28.69 2.37 28.70
N VAL A 137 -29.38 1.40 29.32
CA VAL A 137 -30.09 1.60 30.59
C VAL A 137 -29.12 2.05 31.69
N ALA A 138 -27.95 1.42 31.82
CA ALA A 138 -26.95 1.79 32.81
C ALA A 138 -26.43 3.22 32.61
N LEU A 139 -26.20 3.64 31.37
CA LEU A 139 -25.80 5.02 31.03
C LEU A 139 -26.92 6.03 31.32
N VAL A 140 -28.18 5.69 31.06
CA VAL A 140 -29.34 6.52 31.42
C VAL A 140 -29.47 6.64 32.94
N CYS A 141 -29.31 5.54 33.68
CA CYS A 141 -29.28 5.57 35.15
C CYS A 141 -28.13 6.43 35.67
N LEU A 142 -26.93 6.31 35.07
CA LEU A 142 -25.79 7.16 35.41
C LEU A 142 -26.09 8.63 35.15
N TYR A 143 -26.76 8.97 34.03
CA TYR A 143 -27.22 10.32 33.74
C TYR A 143 -28.16 10.86 34.83
N LEU A 144 -29.14 10.06 35.25
CA LEU A 144 -30.11 10.46 36.28
C LEU A 144 -29.42 10.72 37.62
N VAL A 145 -28.53 9.80 38.04
CA VAL A 145 -27.68 9.95 39.24
C VAL A 145 -26.82 11.20 39.13
N ASP A 146 -26.23 11.45 37.96
CA ASP A 146 -25.44 12.64 37.71
C ASP A 146 -26.26 13.92 37.91
N THR A 147 -27.53 13.94 37.51
CA THR A 147 -28.42 15.11 37.60
C THR A 147 -29.04 15.38 38.98
N SER A 148 -28.82 14.50 39.95
CA SER A 148 -29.41 14.61 41.31
C SER A 148 -28.87 15.77 42.17
N ASP A 149 -27.76 16.41 41.79
CA ASP A 149 -27.11 17.47 42.57
C ASP A 149 -27.74 18.87 42.39
N GLY A 150 -28.93 18.97 41.78
CA GLY A 150 -29.68 20.22 41.60
C GLY A 150 -29.05 21.25 40.65
N ARG A 151 -27.89 20.95 40.03
CA ARG A 151 -27.25 21.88 39.08
C ARG A 151 -27.98 21.91 37.74
N ARG A 152 -28.13 23.10 37.16
CA ARG A 152 -28.75 23.29 35.84
C ARG A 152 -28.12 22.37 34.78
N LYS A 153 -28.98 21.66 34.05
CA LYS A 153 -28.58 20.84 32.91
C LYS A 153 -27.90 21.73 31.86
N ARG A 154 -26.66 21.41 31.49
CA ARG A 154 -25.97 22.06 30.36
C ARG A 154 -26.39 21.36 29.07
N ARG A 155 -26.68 22.13 28.01
CA ARG A 155 -26.97 21.60 26.67
C ARG A 155 -25.85 20.67 26.20
N PHE A 156 -26.20 19.60 25.48
CA PHE A 156 -25.21 18.67 24.93
C PHE A 156 -24.28 19.40 23.97
N LEU A 157 -24.83 20.10 22.97
CA LEU A 157 -24.12 21.03 22.10
C LEU A 157 -24.45 22.48 22.52
N PRO A 158 -23.44 23.31 22.88
CA PRO A 158 -23.68 24.71 23.20
C PRO A 158 -24.12 25.50 21.94
N ALA A 159 -24.86 26.61 22.11
CA ALA A 159 -25.37 27.43 21.00
C ALA A 159 -24.29 27.96 20.02
N ARG A 160 -23.02 27.95 20.44
CA ARG A 160 -21.87 28.33 19.60
C ARG A 160 -21.53 27.33 18.49
N TRP A 161 -22.01 26.08 18.57
CA TRP A 161 -21.75 25.06 17.55
C TRP A 161 -22.22 25.49 16.16
N TRP A 162 -23.28 26.27 16.11
CA TRP A 162 -23.92 26.76 14.89
C TRP A 162 -23.33 28.08 14.36
N ARG A 163 -22.26 28.61 14.98
CA ARG A 163 -21.60 29.84 14.51
C ARG A 163 -20.42 29.50 13.61
N PHE A 164 -20.58 29.75 12.32
CA PHE A 164 -19.53 29.56 11.32
C PHE A 164 -18.61 30.78 11.22
N THR A 165 -17.31 30.51 11.04
CA THR A 165 -16.26 31.50 10.85
C THR A 165 -15.56 31.25 9.52
N VAL A 166 -14.81 32.24 9.02
CA VAL A 166 -14.05 32.11 7.77
C VAL A 166 -13.05 30.94 7.81
N ALA A 167 -12.43 30.70 8.97
CA ALA A 167 -11.55 29.55 9.15
C ALA A 167 -12.29 28.22 8.96
N ASP A 168 -13.58 28.15 9.30
CA ASP A 168 -14.38 26.96 9.08
C ASP A 168 -14.69 26.74 7.61
N ALA A 169 -15.05 27.81 6.90
CA ALA A 169 -15.28 27.75 5.46
C ALA A 169 -14.03 27.27 4.72
N VAL A 170 -12.85 27.77 5.08
CA VAL A 170 -11.58 27.36 4.45
C VAL A 170 -11.20 25.92 4.79
N VAL A 171 -11.25 25.52 6.07
CA VAL A 171 -10.87 24.15 6.45
C VAL A 171 -11.84 23.12 5.90
N MET A 172 -13.15 23.35 6.03
CA MET A 172 -14.16 22.44 5.49
C MET A 172 -14.15 22.44 3.96
N GLY A 173 -13.98 23.61 3.33
CA GLY A 173 -13.84 23.71 1.87
C GLY A 173 -12.63 22.98 1.33
N ALA A 174 -11.47 23.08 2.02
CA ALA A 174 -10.27 22.33 1.65
C ALA A 174 -10.48 20.81 1.79
N LEU A 175 -11.14 20.34 2.85
CA LEU A 175 -11.48 18.92 3.02
C LEU A 175 -12.42 18.41 1.92
N LEU A 176 -13.44 19.19 1.56
CA LEU A 176 -14.39 18.83 0.50
C LEU A 176 -13.71 18.82 -0.88
N LEU A 177 -12.86 19.80 -1.16
CA LEU A 177 -12.07 19.84 -2.38
C LEU A 177 -11.13 18.64 -2.46
N TRP A 178 -10.41 18.35 -1.37
CA TRP A 178 -9.46 17.24 -1.29
C TRP A 178 -10.13 15.86 -1.36
N HIS A 179 -11.39 15.74 -0.95
CA HIS A 179 -12.15 14.51 -1.15
C HIS A 179 -12.30 14.17 -2.65
N VAL A 180 -12.37 15.18 -3.51
CA VAL A 180 -12.50 15.03 -4.96
C VAL A 180 -11.15 14.93 -5.67
N ILE A 181 -10.21 15.84 -5.40
CA ILE A 181 -8.93 15.91 -6.15
C ILE A 181 -7.74 15.32 -5.40
N GLY A 182 -7.91 15.03 -4.11
CA GLY A 182 -6.81 14.66 -3.22
C GLY A 182 -6.41 13.20 -3.33
N ALA A 183 -5.15 12.95 -2.98
CA ALA A 183 -4.52 11.64 -3.07
C ALA A 183 -5.19 10.58 -2.19
N ASN A 184 -5.12 9.35 -2.65
CA ASN A 184 -5.53 8.13 -1.95
C ASN A 184 -4.42 7.57 -1.08
N THR A 185 -4.73 6.56 -0.26
CA THR A 185 -3.72 5.86 0.56
C THR A 185 -3.35 4.51 -0.05
N SER A 186 -2.17 3.98 0.31
CA SER A 186 -1.62 2.72 -0.21
C SER A 186 -2.57 1.52 -0.06
N ASP A 187 -3.30 1.46 1.05
CA ASP A 187 -4.08 0.28 1.44
C ASP A 187 -5.56 0.38 1.00
N ASP A 188 -5.92 1.39 0.19
CA ASP A 188 -7.31 1.60 -0.20
C ASP A 188 -7.85 0.42 -1.03
N GLY A 189 -7.05 -0.11 -1.97
CA GLY A 189 -7.41 -1.30 -2.75
C GLY A 189 -7.48 -2.57 -1.90
N TYR A 190 -6.57 -2.70 -0.92
CA TYR A 190 -6.53 -3.79 0.04
C TYR A 190 -7.84 -3.90 0.82
N ILE A 191 -8.24 -2.78 1.46
CA ILE A 191 -9.44 -2.71 2.31
C ILE A 191 -10.72 -2.83 1.47
N LEU A 192 -10.77 -2.20 0.29
CA LEU A 192 -11.93 -2.29 -0.58
C LEU A 192 -12.19 -3.73 -1.02
N THR A 193 -11.14 -4.46 -1.42
CA THR A 193 -11.29 -5.85 -1.88
C THR A 193 -11.82 -6.75 -0.77
N MET A 194 -11.25 -6.65 0.43
CA MET A 194 -11.72 -7.40 1.60
C MET A 194 -13.19 -7.10 1.93
N ALA A 195 -13.60 -5.83 1.84
CA ALA A 195 -14.98 -5.41 2.07
C ALA A 195 -15.95 -5.89 0.98
N ARG A 196 -15.50 -6.06 -0.27
CA ARG A 196 -16.33 -6.58 -1.38
C ARG A 196 -16.51 -8.09 -1.26
N VAL A 197 -15.42 -8.83 -1.06
CA VAL A 197 -15.42 -10.30 -1.02
C VAL A 197 -16.08 -10.86 0.25
N SER A 198 -16.09 -10.10 1.36
CA SER A 198 -16.73 -10.55 2.62
C SER A 198 -18.22 -10.90 2.48
N LYS A 199 -18.91 -10.31 1.48
CA LYS A 199 -20.30 -10.62 1.15
C LYS A 199 -20.47 -12.10 0.78
N HIS A 200 -19.53 -12.67 0.05
CA HIS A 200 -19.57 -14.05 -0.44
C HIS A 200 -18.87 -15.01 0.54
N ALA A 201 -17.77 -14.58 1.15
CA ALA A 201 -17.04 -15.35 2.16
C ALA A 201 -17.83 -15.57 3.46
N GLY A 202 -18.72 -14.64 3.82
CA GLY A 202 -19.51 -14.69 5.05
C GLY A 202 -18.81 -14.12 6.28
N TYR A 203 -17.56 -13.69 6.15
CA TYR A 203 -16.79 -12.98 7.17
C TYR A 203 -15.76 -12.05 6.50
N THR A 204 -15.23 -11.07 7.24
CA THR A 204 -14.15 -10.21 6.73
C THR A 204 -12.82 -10.96 6.81
N ALA A 205 -12.51 -11.71 5.74
CA ALA A 205 -11.25 -12.43 5.58
C ALA A 205 -10.10 -11.50 5.20
N ASN A 206 -8.90 -11.78 5.70
CA ASN A 206 -7.72 -11.23 5.07
C ASN A 206 -7.47 -11.90 3.72
N TYR A 207 -7.81 -11.18 2.65
CA TYR A 207 -7.84 -11.72 1.29
C TYR A 207 -6.45 -11.95 0.69
N TYR A 208 -5.47 -11.12 1.04
CA TYR A 208 -4.16 -11.09 0.40
C TYR A 208 -3.07 -11.82 1.18
N ARG A 209 -3.26 -12.08 2.48
CA ARG A 209 -2.22 -12.66 3.35
C ARG A 209 -2.85 -13.46 4.50
N TRP A 210 -2.02 -14.21 5.20
CA TRP A 210 -2.36 -14.91 6.45
C TRP A 210 -3.41 -16.00 6.29
N PHE A 211 -3.41 -16.71 5.16
CA PHE A 211 -4.24 -17.92 4.97
C PHE A 211 -5.75 -17.67 5.18
N GLY A 212 -6.25 -16.49 4.80
CA GLY A 212 -7.68 -16.18 4.88
C GLY A 212 -8.24 -16.01 6.30
N VAL A 213 -7.39 -15.82 7.32
CA VAL A 213 -7.86 -15.62 8.70
C VAL A 213 -8.75 -14.37 8.80
N ALA A 214 -9.71 -14.39 9.72
CA ALA A 214 -10.60 -13.25 9.95
C ALA A 214 -9.84 -12.02 10.45
N GLU A 215 -10.20 -10.83 9.96
CA GLU A 215 -9.85 -9.53 10.56
C GLU A 215 -10.60 -9.35 11.87
N ALA A 216 -10.06 -9.98 12.92
CA ALA A 216 -10.48 -9.83 14.30
C ALA A 216 -9.23 -10.02 15.20
N PRO A 217 -9.09 -9.28 16.31
CA PRO A 217 -10.12 -8.52 17.02
C PRO A 217 -10.34 -7.07 16.54
N PHE A 218 -9.57 -6.61 15.55
CA PHE A 218 -9.75 -5.29 14.93
C PHE A 218 -10.68 -5.39 13.72
N GLY A 219 -11.21 -4.28 13.19
CA GLY A 219 -11.82 -4.28 11.86
C GLY A 219 -13.31 -3.98 11.77
N TRP A 220 -13.97 -3.58 12.86
CA TRP A 220 -15.36 -3.12 12.78
C TRP A 220 -15.62 -1.98 11.76
N PRO A 221 -14.66 -1.07 11.46
CA PRO A 221 -14.87 -0.11 10.37
C PRO A 221 -14.99 -0.77 9.00
N TYR A 222 -14.30 -1.89 8.78
CA TYR A 222 -14.36 -2.62 7.51
C TYR A 222 -15.72 -3.29 7.32
N GLU A 223 -16.38 -3.71 8.40
CA GLU A 223 -17.77 -4.17 8.34
C GLU A 223 -18.73 -3.06 7.87
N VAL A 224 -18.48 -1.81 8.26
CA VAL A 224 -19.26 -0.66 7.74
C VAL A 224 -19.00 -0.49 6.25
N LEU A 225 -17.74 -0.57 5.81
CA LEU A 225 -17.40 -0.51 4.39
C LEU A 225 -18.03 -1.68 3.61
N ALA A 226 -18.07 -2.88 4.15
CA ALA A 226 -18.72 -4.05 3.55
C ALA A 226 -20.25 -3.90 3.41
N GLN A 227 -20.88 -3.05 4.21
CA GLN A 227 -22.28 -2.65 3.98
C GLN A 227 -22.38 -1.55 2.91
N MET A 228 -21.39 -0.66 2.81
CA MET A 228 -21.36 0.41 1.82
C MET A 228 -21.12 -0.09 0.39
N THR A 229 -20.31 -1.14 0.21
CA THR A 229 -20.06 -1.81 -1.09
C THR A 229 -21.35 -2.37 -1.70
N ARG A 230 -22.37 -2.67 -0.87
CA ARG A 230 -23.69 -3.11 -1.36
C ARG A 230 -24.45 -2.01 -2.11
N ILE A 231 -24.05 -0.75 -1.96
CA ILE A 231 -24.64 0.40 -2.63
C ILE A 231 -23.77 0.81 -3.82
N SER A 232 -22.47 1.02 -3.59
CA SER A 232 -21.51 1.41 -4.62
C SER A 232 -20.08 1.13 -4.15
N ASP A 233 -19.20 0.77 -5.07
CA ASP A 233 -17.76 0.59 -4.82
C ASP A 233 -16.94 1.82 -5.23
N ALA A 234 -17.61 2.90 -5.67
CA ALA A 234 -16.95 4.09 -6.18
C ALA A 234 -16.12 4.81 -5.11
N SER A 235 -14.96 5.33 -5.51
CA SER A 235 -13.96 5.95 -4.61
C SER A 235 -14.52 7.10 -3.77
N LEU A 236 -15.35 7.99 -4.34
CA LEU A 236 -15.98 9.08 -3.58
C LEU A 236 -16.91 8.56 -2.48
N TRP A 237 -17.73 7.55 -2.79
CA TRP A 237 -18.67 6.97 -1.84
C TRP A 237 -17.94 6.24 -0.71
N MET A 238 -16.98 5.38 -1.05
CA MET A 238 -16.25 4.57 -0.07
C MET A 238 -15.42 5.41 0.89
N ARG A 239 -14.92 6.57 0.47
CA ARG A 239 -14.13 7.50 1.32
C ARG A 239 -14.97 8.49 2.13
N LEU A 240 -16.31 8.44 2.01
CA LEU A 240 -17.21 9.34 2.73
C LEU A 240 -17.04 9.30 4.27
N PRO A 241 -16.83 8.14 4.93
CA PRO A 241 -16.61 8.09 6.38
C PRO A 241 -15.37 8.89 6.81
N SER A 242 -14.28 8.83 6.03
CA SER A 242 -13.05 9.58 6.26
C SER A 242 -13.29 11.08 6.12
N MET A 243 -13.98 11.51 5.06
CA MET A 243 -14.36 12.92 4.87
C MET A 243 -15.20 13.44 6.06
N LEU A 244 -16.23 12.70 6.47
CA LEU A 244 -17.10 13.07 7.60
C LEU A 244 -16.31 13.13 8.91
N ALA A 245 -15.40 12.18 9.15
CA ALA A 245 -14.53 12.20 10.32
C ALA A 245 -13.65 13.45 10.36
N GLY A 246 -13.13 13.91 9.21
CA GLY A 246 -12.36 15.14 9.09
C GLY A 246 -13.17 16.39 9.42
N LEU A 247 -14.37 16.51 8.86
CA LEU A 247 -15.30 17.61 9.17
C LEU A 247 -15.64 17.64 10.67
N LEU A 248 -15.94 16.49 11.26
CA LEU A 248 -16.22 16.36 12.69
C LEU A 248 -15.00 16.69 13.55
N CYS A 249 -13.81 16.25 13.18
CA CYS A 249 -12.56 16.60 13.86
C CYS A 249 -12.40 18.13 13.92
N TRP A 250 -12.54 18.82 12.78
CA TRP A 250 -12.41 20.27 12.74
C TRP A 250 -13.47 20.97 13.60
N LEU A 251 -14.73 20.53 13.55
CA LEU A 251 -15.81 21.08 14.37
C LEU A 251 -15.51 20.89 15.87
N VAL A 252 -15.04 19.70 16.28
CA VAL A 252 -14.65 19.41 17.66
C VAL A 252 -13.47 20.27 18.09
N ILE A 253 -12.43 20.39 17.26
CA ILE A 253 -11.25 21.23 17.53
C ILE A 253 -11.69 22.68 17.78
N SER A 254 -12.41 23.26 16.82
CA SER A 254 -12.71 24.68 16.81
C SER A 254 -13.79 25.08 17.83
N ARG A 255 -14.73 24.19 18.20
CA ARG A 255 -15.85 24.49 19.12
C ARG A 255 -15.72 23.92 20.52
N GLU A 256 -14.95 22.85 20.74
CA GLU A 256 -14.78 22.24 22.06
C GLU A 256 -13.33 22.32 22.56
N VAL A 257 -12.34 22.02 21.71
CA VAL A 257 -10.93 22.02 22.13
C VAL A 257 -10.40 23.43 22.37
N LEU A 258 -10.38 24.29 21.35
CA LEU A 258 -9.79 25.64 21.46
C LEU A 258 -10.42 26.48 22.59
N PRO A 259 -11.75 26.47 22.81
CA PRO A 259 -12.35 27.19 23.94
C PRO A 259 -11.96 26.63 25.31
N ARG A 260 -11.70 25.33 25.42
CA ARG A 260 -11.32 24.68 26.68
C ARG A 260 -9.88 24.99 27.10
N LEU A 261 -9.01 25.26 26.14
CA LEU A 261 -7.60 25.60 26.36
C LEU A 261 -7.39 27.02 26.93
N GLY A 262 -8.40 27.88 26.91
CA GLY A 262 -8.38 29.18 27.59
C GLY A 262 -9.09 30.30 26.80
N SER A 263 -9.50 31.35 27.51
CA SER A 263 -10.24 32.49 26.91
C SER A 263 -9.42 33.22 25.83
N ARG A 264 -8.11 33.37 26.02
CA ARG A 264 -7.21 33.99 25.04
C ARG A 264 -6.96 33.10 23.82
N VAL A 265 -6.84 31.78 23.99
CA VAL A 265 -6.74 30.85 22.84
C VAL A 265 -8.00 30.96 21.99
N ARG A 266 -9.17 30.97 22.62
CA ARG A 266 -10.47 31.13 21.96
C ARG A 266 -10.60 32.44 21.17
N ALA A 267 -10.15 33.56 21.75
CA ALA A 267 -10.29 34.88 21.14
C ALA A 267 -9.22 35.18 20.08
N ASN A 268 -8.12 34.42 20.06
CA ASN A 268 -7.00 34.66 19.14
C ASN A 268 -7.28 34.03 17.77
N THR A 269 -7.57 34.89 16.79
CA THR A 269 -7.76 34.50 15.38
C THR A 269 -6.55 33.75 14.82
N GLY A 270 -5.32 34.13 15.23
CA GLY A 270 -4.10 33.44 14.83
C GLY A 270 -4.03 32.00 15.33
N ALA A 271 -4.40 31.75 16.59
CA ALA A 271 -4.41 30.39 17.13
C ALA A 271 -5.42 29.49 16.40
N ARG A 272 -6.58 30.03 16.01
CA ARG A 272 -7.58 29.30 15.21
C ARG A 272 -7.06 28.96 13.81
N TRP A 273 -6.46 29.92 13.11
CA TRP A 273 -5.88 29.67 11.77
C TRP A 273 -4.73 28.68 11.83
N THR A 274 -3.79 28.82 12.77
CA THR A 274 -2.69 27.86 12.91
C THR A 274 -3.22 26.45 13.21
N ALA A 275 -4.23 26.31 14.09
CA ALA A 275 -4.83 25.01 14.35
C ALA A 275 -5.46 24.40 13.08
N GLY A 276 -6.21 25.19 12.31
CA GLY A 276 -6.85 24.70 11.07
C GLY A 276 -5.83 24.30 10.01
N LEU A 277 -4.79 25.11 9.80
CA LEU A 277 -3.77 24.83 8.79
C LEU A 277 -2.86 23.66 9.18
N VAL A 278 -2.46 23.54 10.45
CA VAL A 278 -1.70 22.37 10.92
C VAL A 278 -2.57 21.11 10.93
N PHE A 279 -3.87 21.23 11.23
CA PHE A 279 -4.81 20.13 11.06
C PHE A 279 -4.83 19.64 9.61
N LEU A 280 -5.00 20.55 8.64
CA LEU A 280 -4.98 20.20 7.21
C LEU A 280 -3.63 19.59 6.80
N ALA A 281 -2.51 20.19 7.20
CA ALA A 281 -1.16 19.68 6.88
C ALA A 281 -0.85 18.28 7.43
N VAL A 282 -1.63 17.78 8.40
CA VAL A 282 -1.59 16.37 8.82
C VAL A 282 -2.72 15.57 8.18
N TRP A 283 -3.89 16.18 7.95
CA TRP A 283 -5.05 15.46 7.45
C TRP A 283 -4.90 15.06 5.97
N LEU A 284 -4.54 16.01 5.11
CA LEU A 284 -4.49 15.83 3.65
C LEU A 284 -3.57 14.65 3.23
N PRO A 285 -2.34 14.51 3.76
CA PRO A 285 -1.43 13.43 3.35
C PRO A 285 -1.70 12.05 3.96
N TYR A 286 -2.53 11.95 5.01
CA TYR A 286 -2.72 10.71 5.76
C TYR A 286 -4.17 10.19 5.76
N ASN A 287 -5.16 11.07 5.88
CA ASN A 287 -6.52 10.71 6.33
C ASN A 287 -7.58 10.88 5.23
N ASN A 288 -7.24 10.55 3.99
CA ASN A 288 -8.18 10.63 2.85
C ASN A 288 -8.73 9.27 2.40
N GLY A 289 -8.00 8.18 2.67
CA GLY A 289 -8.32 6.82 2.21
C GLY A 289 -9.32 6.04 3.07
N LEU A 290 -9.30 4.71 2.95
CA LEU A 290 -10.20 3.76 3.64
C LEU A 290 -9.64 3.22 4.96
N ARG A 291 -8.39 3.55 5.28
CA ARG A 291 -7.74 3.14 6.53
C ARG A 291 -8.50 3.70 7.76
N PRO A 292 -8.42 3.07 8.94
CA PRO A 292 -9.22 3.47 10.11
C PRO A 292 -8.69 4.71 10.85
N GLU A 293 -7.50 5.23 10.53
CA GLU A 293 -6.91 6.39 11.21
C GLU A 293 -7.80 7.65 11.29
N PRO A 294 -8.60 8.02 10.28
CA PRO A 294 -9.54 9.15 10.36
C PRO A 294 -10.53 8.99 11.53
N LEU A 295 -11.05 7.78 11.73
CA LEU A 295 -11.97 7.46 12.83
C LEU A 295 -11.24 7.49 14.18
N ILE A 296 -9.99 7.00 14.22
CA ILE A 296 -9.17 7.00 15.44
C ILE A 296 -8.77 8.44 15.83
N ALA A 297 -8.43 9.30 14.86
CA ALA A 297 -8.14 10.71 15.10
C ALA A 297 -9.35 11.43 15.71
N LEU A 298 -10.55 11.16 15.19
CA LEU A 298 -11.81 11.65 15.76
C LEU A 298 -12.04 11.08 17.16
N GLY A 299 -11.83 9.77 17.33
CA GLY A 299 -11.97 9.05 18.59
C GLY A 299 -11.08 9.62 19.70
N ALA A 300 -9.83 9.95 19.39
CA ALA A 300 -8.89 10.58 20.33
C ALA A 300 -9.39 11.96 20.79
N LEU A 301 -9.87 12.79 19.85
CA LEU A 301 -10.45 14.10 20.17
C LEU A 301 -11.72 13.99 21.02
N LEU A 302 -12.63 13.09 20.65
CA LEU A 302 -13.89 12.86 21.37
C LEU A 302 -13.65 12.28 22.76
N THR A 303 -12.68 11.38 22.92
CA THR A 303 -12.25 10.84 24.21
C THR A 303 -11.74 11.97 25.10
N TRP A 304 -10.83 12.81 24.60
CA TRP A 304 -10.31 13.95 25.34
C TRP A 304 -11.40 14.96 25.71
N CYS A 305 -12.27 15.33 24.75
CA CYS A 305 -13.36 16.26 24.99
C CYS A 305 -14.34 15.74 26.06
N SER A 306 -14.63 14.45 26.02
CA SER A 306 -15.54 13.78 26.96
C SER A 306 -14.94 13.74 28.37
N ILE A 307 -13.64 13.44 28.50
CA ILE A 307 -12.90 13.53 29.76
C ILE A 307 -12.88 14.98 30.28
N GLU A 308 -12.54 15.95 29.45
CA GLU A 308 -12.52 17.36 29.86
C GLU A 308 -13.89 17.86 30.31
N ARG A 309 -14.95 17.39 29.64
CA ARG A 309 -16.33 17.69 30.00
C ARG A 309 -16.69 17.06 31.34
N ALA A 310 -16.31 15.81 31.58
CA ALA A 310 -16.50 15.14 32.88
C ALA A 310 -15.79 15.91 34.00
N ILE A 311 -14.54 16.31 33.80
CA ILE A 311 -13.76 17.10 34.77
C ILE A 311 -14.41 18.47 35.02
N ALA A 312 -14.79 19.18 33.96
CA ALA A 312 -15.34 20.53 34.08
C ALA A 312 -16.73 20.56 34.72
N THR A 313 -17.53 19.51 34.53
CA THR A 313 -18.90 19.42 35.05
C THR A 313 -19.02 18.58 36.33
N ARG A 314 -17.95 17.90 36.75
CA ARG A 314 -17.95 16.90 37.83
C ARG A 314 -19.05 15.84 37.64
N ARG A 315 -19.18 15.34 36.42
CA ARG A 315 -20.18 14.35 35.98
C ARG A 315 -19.46 13.10 35.48
N LEU A 316 -19.99 11.92 35.74
CA LEU A 316 -19.37 10.65 35.36
C LEU A 316 -19.86 10.13 34.00
N LEU A 317 -21.05 10.51 33.55
CA LEU A 317 -21.56 10.09 32.23
C LEU A 317 -20.59 10.44 31.08
N PRO A 318 -20.02 11.67 30.98
CA PRO A 318 -19.07 11.94 29.90
C PRO A 318 -17.78 11.12 30.04
N ALA A 319 -17.40 10.69 31.25
CA ALA A 319 -16.27 9.78 31.43
C ALA A 319 -16.60 8.37 30.92
N ALA A 320 -17.82 7.86 31.17
CA ALA A 320 -18.29 6.59 30.61
C ALA A 320 -18.32 6.64 29.07
N VAL A 321 -18.80 7.73 28.48
CA VAL A 321 -18.76 7.96 27.02
C VAL A 321 -17.32 8.01 26.50
N ALA A 322 -16.39 8.64 27.24
CA ALA A 322 -14.98 8.64 26.86
C ALA A 322 -14.39 7.23 26.81
N VAL A 323 -14.71 6.38 27.79
CA VAL A 323 -14.26 4.99 27.83
C VAL A 323 -14.86 4.19 26.66
N LEU A 324 -16.14 4.38 26.35
CA LEU A 324 -16.79 3.76 25.19
C LEU A 324 -16.09 4.14 23.88
N VAL A 325 -15.87 5.44 23.64
CA VAL A 325 -15.22 5.94 22.42
C VAL A 325 -13.78 5.42 22.32
N ALA A 326 -13.04 5.43 23.43
CA ALA A 326 -11.67 4.91 23.45
C ALA A 326 -11.61 3.40 23.14
N ALA A 327 -12.55 2.62 23.68
CA ALA A 327 -12.64 1.19 23.42
C ALA A 327 -12.94 0.90 21.93
N PHE A 328 -13.91 1.60 21.34
CA PHE A 328 -14.22 1.47 19.90
C PHE A 328 -13.09 1.97 19.00
N SER A 329 -12.33 2.97 19.42
CA SER A 329 -11.16 3.45 18.67
C SER A 329 -10.03 2.42 18.71
N LEU A 330 -9.81 1.76 19.85
CA LEU A 330 -8.84 0.67 19.98
C LEU A 330 -9.23 -0.55 19.13
N ALA A 331 -10.53 -0.88 19.06
CA ALA A 331 -11.03 -1.95 18.19
C ALA A 331 -11.06 -1.57 16.70
N ALA A 332 -10.94 -0.29 16.35
CA ALA A 332 -10.82 0.14 14.96
C ALA A 332 -9.44 -0.22 14.38
N GLY A 333 -8.39 -0.14 15.19
CA GLY A 333 -7.05 -0.57 14.81
C GLY A 333 -6.02 -0.37 15.95
N PRO A 334 -4.84 -1.00 15.87
CA PRO A 334 -3.84 -0.95 16.94
C PRO A 334 -3.38 0.46 17.32
N SER A 335 -3.35 1.40 16.36
CA SER A 335 -3.03 2.81 16.59
C SER A 335 -4.05 3.53 17.48
N GLY A 336 -5.24 2.94 17.69
CA GLY A 336 -6.26 3.41 18.62
C GLY A 336 -5.84 3.43 20.08
N LEU A 337 -4.73 2.75 20.43
CA LEU A 337 -4.13 2.74 21.76
C LEU A 337 -3.85 4.16 22.29
N ILE A 338 -3.62 5.15 21.42
CA ILE A 338 -3.44 6.54 21.83
C ILE A 338 -4.62 7.11 22.63
N CYS A 339 -5.83 6.59 22.47
CA CYS A 339 -7.00 7.05 23.22
C CYS A 339 -6.85 6.77 24.73
N VAL A 340 -6.09 5.73 25.08
CA VAL A 340 -5.74 5.41 26.48
C VAL A 340 -4.93 6.53 27.11
N ALA A 341 -4.06 7.22 26.36
CA ALA A 341 -3.32 8.38 26.87
C ALA A 341 -4.28 9.49 27.38
N ALA A 342 -5.39 9.73 26.68
CA ALA A 342 -6.40 10.71 27.09
C ALA A 342 -7.12 10.30 28.38
N LEU A 343 -7.43 9.01 28.54
CA LEU A 343 -8.03 8.47 29.76
C LEU A 343 -7.05 8.58 30.94
N LEU A 344 -5.79 8.18 30.75
CA LEU A 344 -4.75 8.24 31.79
C LEU A 344 -4.46 9.69 32.22
N ALA A 345 -4.36 10.62 31.28
CA ALA A 345 -4.14 12.04 31.58
C ALA A 345 -5.27 12.66 32.43
N GLY A 346 -6.51 12.20 32.24
CA GLY A 346 -7.69 12.65 32.98
C GLY A 346 -8.02 11.86 34.24
N SER A 347 -7.37 10.71 34.46
CA SER A 347 -7.74 9.72 35.47
C SER A 347 -7.83 10.30 36.89
N ARG A 348 -6.82 11.05 37.34
CA ARG A 348 -6.78 11.59 38.71
C ARG A 348 -7.97 12.52 39.03
N PRO A 349 -8.28 13.56 38.24
CA PRO A 349 -9.47 14.38 38.46
C PRO A 349 -10.80 13.60 38.40
N ILE A 350 -10.89 12.57 37.53
CA ILE A 350 -12.08 11.72 37.45
C ILE A 350 -12.22 10.87 38.70
N LEU A 351 -11.14 10.25 39.17
CA LEU A 351 -11.12 9.49 40.42
C LEU A 351 -11.51 10.34 41.62
N GLN A 352 -11.03 11.59 41.69
CA GLN A 352 -11.46 12.54 42.73
C GLN A 352 -12.96 12.83 42.66
N THR A 353 -13.52 12.99 41.46
CA THR A 353 -14.96 13.19 41.26
C THR A 353 -15.76 11.97 41.69
N PHE A 354 -15.27 10.78 41.34
CA PHE A 354 -15.84 9.50 41.70
C PHE A 354 -15.88 9.30 43.22
N ILE A 355 -14.74 9.50 43.91
CA ILE A 355 -14.64 9.39 45.36
C ILE A 355 -15.55 10.42 46.05
N ALA A 356 -15.57 11.66 45.56
CA ALA A 356 -16.41 12.72 46.13
C ALA A 356 -17.91 12.38 46.02
N ARG A 357 -18.35 11.78 44.90
CA ARG A 357 -19.73 11.34 44.70
C ARG A 357 -20.10 10.10 45.50
N ALA A 358 -19.16 9.17 45.68
CA ALA A 358 -19.40 7.97 46.48
C ALA A 358 -19.54 8.26 47.99
N ARG A 359 -18.88 9.32 48.47
CA ARG A 359 -18.81 9.68 49.90
C ARG A 359 -19.95 10.60 50.41
N THR A 360 -20.98 10.90 49.62
CA THR A 360 -22.08 11.76 50.09
C THR A 360 -22.97 11.04 51.12
N ASP A 361 -22.88 11.55 52.35
CA ASP A 361 -23.67 11.29 53.57
C ASP A 361 -23.50 9.95 54.31
N SER A 362 -23.37 10.11 55.64
CA SER A 362 -22.98 9.18 56.70
C SER A 362 -23.95 8.02 56.94
N GLY A 363 -23.62 6.80 56.48
CA GLY A 363 -24.40 5.62 56.88
C GLY A 363 -23.92 4.27 56.34
N ARG A 364 -23.49 3.39 57.26
CA ARG A 364 -23.25 1.92 57.21
C ARG A 364 -22.50 1.35 55.98
N SER A 365 -21.42 0.61 56.27
CA SER A 365 -20.49 -0.04 55.33
C SER A 365 -21.14 -0.76 54.12
N THR A 366 -22.28 -1.44 54.30
CA THR A 366 -22.97 -2.18 53.23
C THR A 366 -23.55 -1.29 52.12
N ARG A 367 -23.92 -0.03 52.41
CA ARG A 367 -24.37 0.94 51.38
C ARG A 367 -23.22 1.51 50.56
N MET A 368 -21.98 1.37 51.03
CA MET A 368 -20.80 1.91 50.36
C MET A 368 -20.47 1.11 49.09
N LEU A 369 -20.44 -0.22 49.17
CA LEU A 369 -20.19 -1.10 48.02
C LEU A 369 -21.23 -0.93 46.91
N LEU A 370 -22.51 -0.81 47.28
CA LEU A 370 -23.62 -0.52 46.35
C LEU A 370 -23.46 0.84 45.65
N ARG A 371 -22.99 1.87 46.35
CA ARG A 371 -22.72 3.18 45.73
C ARG A 371 -21.54 3.15 44.76
N TYR A 372 -20.44 2.52 45.16
CA TYR A 372 -19.28 2.38 44.29
C TYR A 372 -19.62 1.56 43.04
N SER A 373 -20.34 0.45 43.19
CA SER A 373 -20.79 -0.37 42.06
C SER A 373 -21.80 0.36 41.16
N ALA A 374 -22.73 1.15 41.72
CA ALA A 374 -23.67 1.94 40.90
C ALA A 374 -23.00 3.02 40.05
N LEU A 375 -21.84 3.54 40.48
CA LEU A 375 -21.06 4.52 39.72
C LEU A 375 -20.06 3.86 38.76
N LEU A 376 -19.47 2.73 39.14
CA LEU A 376 -18.46 2.02 38.34
C LEU A 376 -19.08 1.11 37.28
N GLY A 377 -20.21 0.47 37.60
CA GLY A 377 -20.91 -0.48 36.73
C GLY A 377 -21.21 0.07 35.35
N PRO A 378 -21.82 1.27 35.21
CA PRO A 378 -22.07 1.86 33.89
C PRO A 378 -20.81 2.21 33.11
N VAL A 379 -19.71 2.57 33.79
CA VAL A 379 -18.41 2.85 33.14
C VAL A 379 -17.79 1.56 32.61
N LEU A 380 -17.85 0.47 33.41
CA LEU A 380 -17.39 -0.85 32.99
C LEU A 380 -18.22 -1.37 31.82
N ALA A 381 -19.55 -1.30 31.90
CA ALA A 381 -20.45 -1.70 30.82
C ALA A 381 -20.16 -0.93 29.53
N ALA A 382 -19.92 0.38 29.61
CA ALA A 382 -19.54 1.20 28.46
C ALA A 382 -18.20 0.76 27.84
N GLY A 383 -17.20 0.42 28.65
CA GLY A 383 -15.89 -0.02 28.17
C GLY A 383 -15.87 -1.43 27.59
N THR A 384 -16.66 -2.34 28.14
CA THR A 384 -16.73 -3.74 27.67
C THR A 384 -17.73 -3.95 26.53
N LEU A 385 -18.57 -2.96 26.21
CA LEU A 385 -19.54 -3.06 25.12
C LEU A 385 -18.86 -3.32 23.76
N VAL A 386 -17.62 -2.87 23.57
CA VAL A 386 -16.87 -3.12 22.33
C VAL A 386 -16.71 -4.62 22.04
N LEU A 387 -16.67 -5.48 23.06
CA LEU A 387 -16.52 -6.93 22.90
C LEU A 387 -17.69 -7.54 22.11
N VAL A 388 -18.88 -6.94 22.19
CA VAL A 388 -20.05 -7.37 21.42
C VAL A 388 -19.83 -7.17 19.92
N VAL A 389 -19.08 -6.14 19.53
CA VAL A 389 -18.74 -5.85 18.14
C VAL A 389 -17.57 -6.72 17.67
N VAL A 390 -16.53 -6.84 18.50
CA VAL A 390 -15.34 -7.68 18.22
C VAL A 390 -15.72 -9.15 18.03
N PHE A 391 -16.58 -9.67 18.90
CA PHE A 391 -17.02 -11.07 18.87
C PHE A 391 -18.44 -11.20 18.34
N ALA A 392 -18.91 -10.26 17.49
CA ALA A 392 -20.26 -10.30 16.93
C ALA A 392 -20.50 -11.61 16.18
N ASP A 393 -19.57 -11.94 15.29
CA ASP A 393 -19.56 -13.17 14.52
C ASP A 393 -18.52 -14.16 15.08
N GLN A 394 -17.24 -13.78 15.01
CA GLN A 394 -16.10 -14.61 15.40
C GLN A 394 -16.11 -14.99 16.90
N THR A 395 -15.51 -16.14 17.20
CA THR A 395 -15.36 -16.70 18.55
C THR A 395 -14.02 -16.35 19.18
N LEU A 396 -13.83 -16.68 20.46
CA LEU A 396 -12.54 -16.47 21.12
C LEU A 396 -11.45 -17.36 20.50
N ALA A 397 -11.76 -18.64 20.24
CA ALA A 397 -10.82 -19.59 19.62
C ALA A 397 -10.36 -19.11 18.23
N SER A 398 -11.29 -18.67 17.38
CA SER A 398 -10.95 -18.13 16.06
C SER A 398 -10.10 -16.87 16.13
N VAL A 399 -10.38 -15.96 17.08
CA VAL A 399 -9.58 -14.72 17.24
C VAL A 399 -8.16 -15.02 17.73
N LEU A 400 -8.02 -15.96 18.67
CA LEU A 400 -6.71 -16.42 19.15
C LEU A 400 -5.89 -17.05 18.03
N GLU A 401 -6.51 -17.90 17.20
CA GLU A 401 -5.84 -18.51 16.07
C GLU A 401 -5.45 -17.47 15.01
N ALA A 402 -6.37 -16.55 14.67
CA ALA A 402 -6.09 -15.48 13.71
C ALA A 402 -4.95 -14.55 14.18
N THR A 403 -4.80 -14.36 15.49
CA THR A 403 -3.69 -13.60 16.09
C THR A 403 -2.39 -14.42 16.06
N ARG A 404 -2.45 -15.71 16.37
CA ARG A 404 -1.30 -16.63 16.30
C ARG A 404 -0.70 -16.68 14.89
N VAL A 405 -1.54 -16.83 13.86
CA VAL A 405 -1.11 -16.86 12.45
C VAL A 405 -0.41 -15.55 12.07
N ARG A 406 -0.97 -14.39 12.43
CA ARG A 406 -0.35 -13.08 12.15
C ARG A 406 1.01 -12.91 12.81
N GLN A 407 1.16 -13.38 14.05
CA GLN A 407 2.44 -13.32 14.77
C GLN A 407 3.51 -14.23 14.13
N LEU A 408 3.12 -15.41 13.66
CA LEU A 408 4.05 -16.36 13.05
C LEU A 408 4.46 -15.97 11.62
N VAL A 409 3.54 -15.43 10.84
CA VAL A 409 3.77 -15.08 9.42
C VAL A 409 4.28 -13.65 9.25
N GLY A 410 3.92 -12.74 10.16
CA GLY A 410 4.36 -11.35 10.15
C GLY A 410 3.80 -10.50 9.00
N PRO A 411 4.20 -9.22 8.92
CA PRO A 411 5.22 -8.57 9.77
C PRO A 411 4.73 -8.28 11.20
N ASP A 412 5.55 -8.66 12.19
CA ASP A 412 5.32 -8.39 13.62
C ASP A 412 6.61 -7.82 14.23
N PHE A 413 6.66 -6.50 14.42
CA PHE A 413 7.81 -5.79 14.94
C PHE A 413 7.76 -5.66 16.46
N SER A 414 8.92 -5.72 17.10
CA SER A 414 9.04 -5.48 18.52
C SER A 414 8.95 -3.97 18.85
N TRP A 415 8.77 -3.66 20.13
CA TRP A 415 8.71 -2.28 20.60
C TRP A 415 10.05 -1.53 20.46
N ILE A 416 11.17 -2.27 20.40
CA ILE A 416 12.51 -1.72 20.17
C ILE A 416 12.69 -1.22 18.72
N ASP A 417 11.88 -1.72 17.78
CA ASP A 417 11.96 -1.40 16.35
C ASP A 417 11.20 -0.13 15.96
N GLU A 418 10.73 0.66 16.94
CA GLU A 418 10.10 1.96 16.69
C GLU A 418 10.94 2.92 15.81
N PRO A 419 12.29 2.94 15.85
CA PRO A 419 13.08 3.77 14.93
C PRO A 419 12.74 3.57 13.45
N THR A 420 12.35 2.37 13.04
CA THR A 420 11.93 2.03 11.66
C THR A 420 10.83 2.96 11.14
N ARG A 421 9.89 3.36 12.01
CA ARG A 421 8.81 4.30 11.65
C ARG A 421 9.34 5.68 11.28
N TRP A 422 10.38 6.13 11.98
CA TRP A 422 10.98 7.46 11.81
C TRP A 422 11.99 7.47 10.66
N GLU A 423 12.74 6.38 10.48
CA GLU A 423 13.60 6.18 9.32
C GLU A 423 12.78 6.20 8.03
N SER A 424 11.64 5.50 8.01
CA SER A 424 10.70 5.52 6.87
C SER A 424 10.17 6.93 6.60
N LEU A 425 9.82 7.70 7.63
CA LEU A 425 9.35 9.09 7.49
C LEU A 425 10.41 10.04 6.90
N LEU A 426 11.69 9.74 7.10
CA LEU A 426 12.82 10.55 6.61
C LEU A 426 13.44 10.01 5.31
N SER A 427 12.92 8.91 4.78
CA SER A 427 13.33 8.34 3.49
C SER A 427 12.82 9.15 2.30
N LEU A 428 13.40 8.94 1.12
CA LEU A 428 13.04 9.64 -0.13
C LEU A 428 11.84 9.01 -0.88
N THR A 429 11.12 8.09 -0.25
CA THR A 429 9.95 7.43 -0.83
C THR A 429 8.66 8.23 -0.54
N PRO A 430 7.52 7.90 -1.19
CA PRO A 430 6.22 8.49 -0.85
C PRO A 430 5.82 8.35 0.63
N ASP A 431 6.34 7.33 1.34
CA ASP A 431 6.15 7.17 2.79
C ASP A 431 6.77 8.31 3.61
N GLY A 432 7.89 8.84 3.12
CA GLY A 432 8.64 9.94 3.71
C GLY A 432 8.56 11.22 2.89
N SER A 433 7.50 11.42 2.12
CA SER A 433 7.32 12.62 1.29
C SER A 433 7.29 13.91 2.13
N LEU A 434 7.56 15.03 1.48
CA LEU A 434 7.58 16.35 2.12
C LEU A 434 6.23 16.66 2.80
N SER A 435 5.10 16.26 2.20
CA SER A 435 3.75 16.50 2.75
C SER A 435 3.55 15.74 4.07
N ARG A 436 4.05 14.51 4.16
CA ARG A 436 4.01 13.67 5.37
C ARG A 436 4.90 14.19 6.51
N ARG A 437 6.08 14.74 6.20
CA ARG A 437 7.06 15.17 7.21
C ARG A 437 6.59 16.36 8.04
N PHE A 438 6.07 17.40 7.39
CA PHE A 438 5.89 18.71 8.03
C PHE A 438 4.96 18.67 9.23
N GLY A 439 3.79 18.04 9.09
CA GLY A 439 2.78 18.03 10.14
C GLY A 439 3.29 17.36 11.42
N ILE A 440 4.01 16.25 11.29
CA ILE A 440 4.54 15.45 12.40
C ILE A 440 5.74 16.11 13.05
N LEU A 441 6.73 16.54 12.27
CA LEU A 441 7.88 17.26 12.79
C LEU A 441 7.47 18.63 13.38
N GLY A 442 6.46 19.28 12.81
CA GLY A 442 5.82 20.48 13.34
C GLY A 442 5.13 20.26 14.70
N MET A 443 4.47 19.11 14.89
CA MET A 443 3.93 18.71 16.19
C MET A 443 5.04 18.51 17.24
N LEU A 444 6.16 17.88 16.87
CA LEU A 444 7.31 17.71 17.76
C LEU A 444 7.94 19.06 18.14
N LEU A 445 8.14 19.95 17.16
CA LEU A 445 8.61 21.32 17.40
C LEU A 445 7.67 22.07 18.36
N CYS A 446 6.36 22.00 18.11
CA CYS A 446 5.36 22.63 18.98
C CYS A 446 5.39 22.05 20.41
N SER A 447 5.63 20.74 20.55
CA SER A 447 5.74 20.06 21.85
C SER A 447 6.94 20.58 22.62
N ALA A 448 8.11 20.60 21.99
CA ALA A 448 9.35 21.10 22.57
C ALA A 448 9.22 22.56 23.02
N VAL A 449 8.69 23.43 22.15
CA VAL A 449 8.48 24.85 22.47
C VAL A 449 7.51 25.02 23.64
N CYS A 450 6.39 24.30 23.67
CA CYS A 450 5.44 24.36 24.77
C CYS A 450 6.06 23.93 26.11
N VAL A 451 6.87 22.87 26.11
CA VAL A 451 7.59 22.39 27.31
C VAL A 451 8.62 23.40 27.78
N LEU A 452 9.43 23.96 26.87
CA LEU A 452 10.43 24.98 27.19
C LEU A 452 9.80 26.24 27.79
N VAL A 453 8.70 26.73 27.18
CA VAL A 453 7.96 27.90 27.70
C VAL A 453 7.33 27.59 29.06
N ALA A 454 6.73 26.39 29.22
CA ALA A 454 6.17 25.99 30.50
C ALA A 454 7.23 25.95 31.61
N ARG A 455 8.40 25.36 31.34
CA ARG A 455 9.54 25.34 32.29
C ARG A 455 10.01 26.75 32.64
N GLY A 456 10.21 27.61 31.63
CA GLY A 456 10.65 28.99 31.83
C GLY A 456 9.62 29.92 32.50
N LYS A 457 8.36 29.50 32.65
CA LYS A 457 7.25 30.29 33.22
C LYS A 457 6.57 29.61 34.41
N GLY A 458 7.32 28.80 35.18
CA GLY A 458 6.85 28.23 36.45
C GLY A 458 5.86 27.06 36.28
N GLY A 459 6.09 26.22 35.28
CA GLY A 459 5.28 25.03 34.98
C GLY A 459 3.93 25.34 34.34
N ARG A 460 3.79 26.49 33.67
CA ARG A 460 2.55 26.88 32.96
C ARG A 460 2.86 27.75 31.74
N ILE A 461 1.98 27.67 30.74
CA ILE A 461 1.98 28.62 29.64
C ILE A 461 1.07 29.79 30.05
N PRO A 462 1.57 31.03 30.15
CA PRO A 462 0.72 32.18 30.49
C PRO A 462 -0.43 32.32 29.49
N SER A 463 -1.54 32.90 29.91
CA SER A 463 -2.72 33.14 29.05
C SER A 463 -3.48 31.89 28.59
N THR A 464 -3.13 30.70 29.08
CA THR A 464 -3.86 29.45 28.80
C THR A 464 -4.34 28.78 30.10
N ALA A 465 -5.26 27.83 29.98
CA ALA A 465 -5.78 27.06 31.10
C ALA A 465 -4.78 25.95 31.48
N ARG A 466 -4.14 26.07 32.66
CA ARG A 466 -3.07 25.16 33.11
C ARG A 466 -3.46 23.67 33.04
N GLY A 467 -4.64 23.31 33.56
CA GLY A 467 -5.07 21.90 33.63
C GLY A 467 -5.23 21.23 32.25
N PRO A 468 -6.12 21.74 31.38
CA PRO A 468 -6.30 21.18 30.04
C PRO A 468 -5.03 21.18 29.20
N VAL A 469 -4.24 22.25 29.24
CA VAL A 469 -2.98 22.34 28.48
C VAL A 469 -1.96 21.31 28.96
N ALA A 470 -1.79 21.14 30.28
CA ALA A 470 -0.90 20.12 30.81
C ALA A 470 -1.32 18.70 30.39
N ARG A 471 -2.64 18.43 30.34
CA ARG A 471 -3.14 17.14 29.85
C ARG A 471 -2.91 16.93 28.36
N VAL A 472 -3.13 17.95 27.51
CA VAL A 472 -2.82 17.83 26.07
C VAL A 472 -1.33 17.52 25.85
N LEU A 473 -0.43 18.23 26.55
CA LEU A 473 1.01 17.94 26.48
C LEU A 473 1.35 16.53 26.96
N GLY A 474 0.75 16.09 28.06
CA GLY A 474 0.91 14.73 28.57
C GLY A 474 0.38 13.67 27.59
N ILE A 475 -0.74 13.94 26.92
CA ILE A 475 -1.34 13.03 25.93
C ILE A 475 -0.42 12.88 24.74
N VAL A 476 0.10 13.97 24.18
CA VAL A 476 1.03 13.90 23.04
C VAL A 476 2.25 13.04 23.38
N PHE A 477 2.87 13.28 24.54
CA PHE A 477 4.02 12.48 24.99
C PHE A 477 3.67 11.01 25.22
N MET A 478 2.60 10.72 25.96
CA MET A 478 2.15 9.34 26.22
C MET A 478 1.72 8.62 24.94
N SER A 479 1.11 9.32 23.98
CA SER A 479 0.67 8.72 22.72
C SER A 479 1.86 8.27 21.86
N LEU A 480 2.95 9.04 21.81
CA LEU A 480 4.19 8.64 21.13
C LEU A 480 4.80 7.39 21.77
N LEU A 481 4.78 7.29 23.11
CA LEU A 481 5.25 6.10 23.82
C LEU A 481 4.34 4.89 23.59
N LEU A 482 3.03 5.07 23.62
CA LEU A 482 2.07 3.97 23.40
C LEU A 482 2.18 3.42 21.97
N MET A 483 2.48 4.26 20.98
CA MET A 483 2.70 3.81 19.60
C MET A 483 3.88 2.83 19.45
N MET A 484 4.83 2.82 20.40
CA MET A 484 5.92 1.83 20.41
C MET A 484 5.39 0.40 20.55
N PHE A 485 4.19 0.19 21.07
CA PHE A 485 3.60 -1.14 21.25
C PHE A 485 2.71 -1.60 20.09
N THR A 486 2.62 -0.84 18.99
CA THR A 486 1.91 -1.32 17.80
C THR A 486 2.77 -2.36 17.06
N PRO A 487 2.20 -3.51 16.63
CA PRO A 487 2.96 -4.57 15.96
C PRO A 487 3.51 -4.13 14.59
N THR A 488 2.86 -3.17 13.92
CA THR A 488 3.35 -2.59 12.65
C THR A 488 3.86 -1.16 12.83
N LYS A 489 4.96 -0.82 12.12
CA LYS A 489 5.73 0.43 12.28
C LYS A 489 5.58 1.40 11.10
N TRP A 490 4.41 1.42 10.46
CA TRP A 490 4.17 2.25 9.28
C TRP A 490 4.03 3.75 9.59
N THR A 491 4.43 4.58 8.63
CA THR A 491 4.29 6.05 8.70
C THR A 491 2.82 6.48 8.67
N HIS A 492 1.95 5.69 8.03
CA HIS A 492 0.53 5.99 7.91
C HIS A 492 -0.17 6.17 9.27
N HIS A 493 0.31 5.49 10.32
CA HIS A 493 -0.26 5.62 11.66
C HIS A 493 -0.13 7.05 12.22
N PHE A 494 0.75 7.89 11.68
CA PHE A 494 0.89 9.28 12.12
C PHE A 494 -0.38 10.13 11.87
N GLY A 495 -1.27 9.70 10.96
CA GLY A 495 -2.55 10.37 10.70
C GLY A 495 -3.45 10.55 11.93
N VAL A 496 -3.33 9.66 12.92
CA VAL A 496 -4.07 9.74 14.21
C VAL A 496 -3.78 11.01 15.00
N TYR A 497 -2.63 11.65 14.75
CA TYR A 497 -2.17 12.84 15.45
C TYR A 497 -2.78 14.14 14.95
N ALA A 498 -3.55 14.15 13.85
CA ALA A 498 -4.06 15.37 13.21
C ALA A 498 -4.76 16.32 14.21
N GLY A 499 -5.63 15.77 15.07
CA GLY A 499 -6.33 16.54 16.09
C GLY A 499 -5.43 17.07 17.22
N LEU A 500 -4.45 16.25 17.64
CA LEU A 500 -3.51 16.61 18.70
C LEU A 500 -2.50 17.67 18.23
N ALA A 501 -1.99 17.53 17.00
CA ALA A 501 -1.10 18.50 16.36
C ALA A 501 -1.78 19.87 16.23
N ALA A 502 -3.05 19.91 15.80
CA ALA A 502 -3.84 21.12 15.71
C ALA A 502 -4.01 21.84 17.07
N ALA A 503 -4.38 21.08 18.12
CA ALA A 503 -4.54 21.62 19.46
C ALA A 503 -3.21 22.20 20.00
N LEU A 504 -2.12 21.48 19.77
CA LEU A 504 -0.79 21.88 20.20
C LEU A 504 -0.29 23.12 19.45
N ALA A 505 -0.50 23.20 18.13
CA ALA A 505 -0.14 24.36 17.33
C ALA A 505 -0.87 25.65 17.77
N ALA A 506 -2.14 25.55 18.18
CA ALA A 506 -2.85 26.67 18.79
C ALA A 506 -2.23 27.12 20.11
N ILE A 507 -1.84 26.18 20.97
CA ILE A 507 -1.17 26.47 22.25
C ILE A 507 0.18 27.16 21.98
N THR A 508 0.99 26.61 21.07
CA THR A 508 2.28 27.17 20.65
C THR A 508 2.11 28.60 20.14
N THR A 509 1.11 28.86 19.29
CA THR A 509 0.84 30.20 18.75
C THR A 509 0.61 31.24 19.86
N VAL A 510 -0.05 30.86 20.96
CA VAL A 510 -0.22 31.73 22.14
C VAL A 510 1.08 31.81 22.95
N ALA A 511 1.77 30.68 23.11
CA ALA A 511 3.01 30.57 23.88
C ALA A 511 4.14 31.44 23.31
N VAL A 512 4.26 31.55 21.99
CA VAL A 512 5.30 32.37 21.32
C VAL A 512 4.86 33.80 21.03
N SER A 513 3.64 34.18 21.44
CA SER A 513 3.14 35.54 21.22
C SER A 513 4.00 36.58 21.93
N SER A 514 4.05 37.80 21.39
CA SER A 514 4.76 38.94 21.98
C SER A 514 4.31 39.28 23.41
N THR A 515 3.11 38.85 23.79
CA THR A 515 2.58 39.02 25.15
C THR A 515 3.18 38.05 26.17
N VAL A 516 3.62 36.87 25.72
CA VAL A 516 4.22 35.82 26.57
C VAL A 516 5.74 35.86 26.49
N ILE A 517 6.28 35.96 25.28
CA ILE A 517 7.70 36.08 24.97
C ILE A 517 7.98 37.50 24.49
N ARG A 518 8.48 38.34 25.40
CA ARG A 518 8.78 39.76 25.11
C ARG A 518 10.07 39.93 24.29
N ALA A 519 11.09 39.14 24.63
CA ALA A 519 12.38 39.12 23.93
C ALA A 519 12.17 38.94 22.42
N ARG A 520 12.86 39.77 21.62
CA ARG A 520 12.75 39.74 20.16
C ARG A 520 13.55 38.56 19.58
N TYR A 521 14.76 38.33 20.11
CA TYR A 521 15.66 37.28 19.63
C TYR A 521 15.06 35.88 19.74
N THR A 522 14.30 35.58 20.80
CA THR A 522 13.62 34.28 20.97
C THR A 522 12.50 34.05 19.95
N ARG A 523 11.81 35.11 19.52
CA ARG A 523 10.82 35.02 18.43
C ARG A 523 11.49 34.82 17.08
N SER A 524 12.62 35.48 16.84
CA SER A 524 13.47 35.27 15.67
C SER A 524 14.03 33.84 15.65
N LEU A 525 14.42 33.30 16.81
CA LEU A 525 14.87 31.91 16.95
C LEU A 525 13.75 30.89 16.65
N PHE A 526 12.51 31.17 17.08
CA PHE A 526 11.37 30.34 16.70
C PHE A 526 11.10 30.39 15.19
N ALA A 527 11.23 31.56 14.56
CA ALA A 527 11.14 31.67 13.10
C ALA A 527 12.25 30.86 12.40
N ALA A 528 13.48 30.93 12.90
CA ALA A 528 14.58 30.10 12.41
C ALA A 528 14.28 28.60 12.54
N ALA A 529 13.71 28.15 13.67
CA ALA A 529 13.34 26.76 13.87
C ALA A 529 12.24 26.29 12.90
N VAL A 530 11.25 27.13 12.58
CA VAL A 530 10.23 26.83 11.58
C VAL A 530 10.82 26.77 10.16
N LEU A 531 11.75 27.67 9.83
CA LEU A 531 12.45 27.64 8.54
C LEU A 531 13.36 26.42 8.40
N PHE A 532 14.04 26.01 9.48
CA PHE A 532 14.82 24.79 9.53
C PHE A 532 13.92 23.55 9.37
N LEU A 533 12.74 23.53 10.00
CA LEU A 533 11.73 22.50 9.79
C LEU A 533 11.31 22.41 8.31
N LEU A 534 11.04 23.55 7.66
CA LEU A 534 10.75 23.59 6.22
C LEU A 534 11.94 23.06 5.40
N ALA A 535 13.17 23.42 5.76
CA ALA A 535 14.36 22.90 5.08
C ALA A 535 14.41 21.36 5.13
N VAL A 536 14.24 20.75 6.31
CA VAL A 536 14.21 19.29 6.49
C VAL A 536 13.00 18.63 5.80
N THR A 537 11.87 19.33 5.73
CA THR A 537 10.68 18.86 5.04
C THR A 537 10.93 18.78 3.53
N PHE A 538 11.48 19.84 2.94
CA PHE A 538 11.72 19.96 1.50
C PHE A 538 12.96 19.19 1.00
N THR A 539 13.63 18.41 1.85
CA THR A 539 14.57 17.38 1.37
C THR A 539 13.86 16.10 0.92
N GLY A 540 12.58 15.91 1.30
CA GLY A 540 11.75 14.81 0.83
C GLY A 540 11.21 15.06 -0.58
N SER A 541 10.76 13.99 -1.25
CA SER A 541 10.07 14.09 -2.54
C SER A 541 8.65 14.64 -2.38
N ASN A 542 8.05 15.10 -3.47
CA ASN A 542 6.62 15.38 -3.56
C ASN A 542 5.84 14.15 -4.08
N GLY A 543 6.29 12.95 -3.71
CA GLY A 543 5.70 11.69 -4.14
C GLY A 543 4.38 11.37 -3.44
N TRP A 544 3.45 10.82 -4.21
CA TRP A 544 2.16 10.28 -3.74
C TRP A 544 2.02 8.83 -4.21
N TRP A 545 1.12 8.08 -3.59
CA TRP A 545 0.98 6.65 -3.88
C TRP A 545 0.32 6.37 -5.23
N TYR A 546 0.92 5.44 -5.99
CA TYR A 546 0.40 4.89 -7.24
C TYR A 546 -0.22 5.98 -8.15
N VAL A 547 -1.48 5.82 -8.54
CA VAL A 547 -2.21 6.74 -9.42
C VAL A 547 -2.39 8.16 -8.87
N SER A 548 -2.20 8.38 -7.57
CA SER A 548 -2.26 9.74 -7.00
C SER A 548 -1.02 10.57 -7.35
N GLY A 549 0.08 9.94 -7.78
CA GLY A 549 1.30 10.62 -8.19
C GLY A 549 1.32 11.09 -9.64
N TYR A 550 0.32 10.73 -10.44
CA TYR A 550 0.31 11.02 -11.89
C TYR A 550 0.21 12.52 -12.15
N GLY A 551 1.13 13.06 -12.95
CA GLY A 551 1.25 14.49 -13.24
C GLY A 551 1.89 15.35 -12.12
N VAL A 552 2.25 14.75 -10.97
CA VAL A 552 2.82 15.52 -9.85
C VAL A 552 4.28 15.89 -10.14
N SER A 553 4.63 17.16 -9.91
CA SER A 553 6.02 17.64 -10.02
C SER A 553 6.90 17.11 -8.88
N TRP A 554 8.11 16.65 -9.23
CA TRP A 554 9.12 16.08 -8.33
C TRP A 554 8.63 14.85 -7.50
N PRO A 555 8.08 13.81 -8.14
CA PRO A 555 7.52 12.66 -7.43
C PRO A 555 8.61 11.78 -6.76
N ASP A 556 9.82 11.80 -7.30
CA ASP A 556 10.95 10.93 -6.98
C ASP A 556 12.14 11.67 -6.34
N ARG A 557 12.07 13.00 -6.26
CA ARG A 557 13.20 13.86 -5.85
C ARG A 557 12.75 15.08 -5.07
N ALA A 558 13.69 15.71 -4.37
CA ALA A 558 13.44 16.96 -3.66
C ALA A 558 13.13 18.12 -4.65
N PRO A 559 12.21 19.03 -4.32
CA PRO A 559 11.90 20.20 -5.17
C PRO A 559 13.09 21.13 -5.41
N LEU A 560 13.22 21.58 -6.67
CA LEU A 560 14.29 22.48 -7.14
C LEU A 560 13.71 23.78 -7.69
N LEU A 561 14.43 24.89 -7.52
CA LEU A 561 14.13 26.20 -8.08
C LEU A 561 15.40 26.78 -8.72
N GLY A 562 15.41 26.95 -10.05
CA GLY A 562 16.58 27.47 -10.78
C GLY A 562 17.85 26.63 -10.60
N GLY A 563 17.72 25.31 -10.46
CA GLY A 563 18.82 24.38 -10.21
C GLY A 563 19.26 24.28 -8.73
N MET A 564 18.75 25.13 -7.84
CA MET A 564 19.02 25.06 -6.39
C MET A 564 17.87 24.36 -5.65
N GLY A 565 18.19 23.51 -4.68
CA GLY A 565 17.16 22.88 -3.83
C GLY A 565 16.39 23.90 -2.99
N ILE A 566 15.07 23.80 -2.97
CA ILE A 566 14.21 24.66 -2.13
C ILE A 566 14.58 24.49 -0.64
N ALA A 567 14.97 23.28 -0.24
CA ALA A 567 15.51 22.99 1.10
C ALA A 567 16.71 23.89 1.46
N THR A 568 17.64 24.09 0.52
CA THR A 568 18.83 24.94 0.71
C THR A 568 18.44 26.40 0.93
N LEU A 569 17.46 26.90 0.17
CA LEU A 569 16.94 28.25 0.35
C LEU A 569 16.36 28.44 1.77
N PHE A 570 15.52 27.50 2.23
CA PHE A 570 14.98 27.53 3.58
C PHE A 570 16.08 27.45 4.65
N LEU A 571 17.12 26.65 4.42
CA LEU A 571 18.27 26.56 5.31
C LEU A 571 19.04 27.89 5.40
N CYS A 572 19.31 28.54 4.27
CA CYS A 572 19.94 29.86 4.25
C CYS A 572 19.11 30.91 5.01
N LEU A 573 17.78 30.90 4.81
CA LEU A 573 16.86 31.79 5.55
C LEU A 573 16.84 31.48 7.06
N ALA A 574 16.93 30.21 7.44
CA ALA A 574 17.03 29.79 8.84
C ALA A 574 18.32 30.33 9.47
N VAL A 575 19.47 30.15 8.80
CA VAL A 575 20.77 30.69 9.25
C VAL A 575 20.73 32.21 9.38
N LEU A 576 20.14 32.92 8.41
CA LEU A 576 19.95 34.36 8.49
C LEU A 576 19.09 34.76 9.70
N CYS A 577 18.01 34.04 9.98
CA CYS A 577 17.18 34.28 11.16
C CYS A 577 17.93 34.03 12.47
N VAL A 578 18.82 33.03 12.52
CA VAL A 578 19.73 32.81 13.66
C VAL A 578 20.71 33.97 13.81
N ALA A 579 21.33 34.44 12.72
CA ALA A 579 22.22 35.60 12.75
C ALA A 579 21.51 36.86 13.24
N VAL A 580 20.27 37.11 12.78
CA VAL A 580 19.41 38.20 13.26
C VAL A 580 19.06 38.01 14.73
N ALA A 581 18.76 36.79 15.18
CA ALA A 581 18.51 36.50 16.59
C ALA A 581 19.75 36.78 17.45
N GLY A 582 20.94 36.35 17.00
CA GLY A 582 22.22 36.62 17.66
C GLY A 582 22.50 38.12 17.75
N TRP A 583 22.32 38.86 16.65
CA TRP A 583 22.45 40.31 16.64
C TRP A 583 21.46 41.00 17.60
N GLN A 584 20.20 40.57 17.62
CA GLN A 584 19.19 41.08 18.56
C GLN A 584 19.56 40.77 20.02
N TYR A 585 20.13 39.60 20.29
CA TYR A 585 20.58 39.17 21.61
C TYR A 585 21.74 40.03 22.11
N TYR A 586 22.81 40.17 21.32
CA TYR A 586 23.97 40.99 21.70
C TYR A 586 23.65 42.49 21.77
N ARG A 587 22.66 42.99 21.02
CA ARG A 587 22.24 44.40 21.05
C ARG A 587 21.28 44.73 22.20
N GLU A 588 20.59 43.74 22.78
CA GLU A 588 19.54 43.95 23.80
C GLU A 588 20.00 44.81 25.00
N PRO A 589 21.21 44.61 25.59
CA PRO A 589 21.68 45.44 26.70
C PRO A 589 21.85 46.92 26.33
N TYR A 590 22.25 47.19 25.09
CA TYR A 590 22.59 48.53 24.58
C TYR A 590 21.37 49.28 23.99
N ALA A 591 20.20 48.64 23.91
CA ALA A 591 19.00 49.27 23.36
C ALA A 591 18.35 50.23 24.38
N PRO A 592 17.99 51.48 23.98
CA PRO A 592 17.25 52.41 24.84
C PRO A 592 15.97 51.80 25.41
N ALA A 593 15.63 52.13 26.67
CA ALA A 593 14.43 51.60 27.34
C ALA A 593 13.12 51.90 26.56
N ALA A 594 13.06 53.05 25.86
CA ALA A 594 11.96 53.41 24.98
C ALA A 594 11.78 52.40 23.82
N THR A 595 12.86 51.95 23.18
CA THR A 595 12.83 50.92 22.12
C THR A 595 12.59 49.50 22.64
N ARG A 596 12.85 49.21 23.93
CA ARG A 596 12.52 47.92 24.57
C ARG A 596 11.00 47.72 24.69
N ASN A 597 10.26 48.80 24.95
CA ASN A 597 8.81 48.78 25.16
C ASN A 597 7.99 49.29 23.97
N SER A 598 8.58 49.97 22.98
CA SER A 598 7.85 50.48 21.82
C SER A 598 7.53 49.36 20.82
N SER A 599 6.26 49.00 20.70
CA SER A 599 5.68 48.15 19.63
C SER A 599 5.39 48.94 18.34
N THR A 600 6.02 50.10 18.15
CA THR A 600 5.57 51.17 17.23
C THR A 600 6.42 51.35 15.98
N THR A 601 7.24 50.38 15.55
CA THR A 601 7.76 50.44 14.17
C THR A 601 6.67 49.97 13.20
N ARG A 602 6.58 50.56 12.01
CA ARG A 602 5.62 50.11 10.96
C ARG A 602 5.75 48.60 10.68
N PHE A 603 6.94 48.04 10.85
CA PHE A 603 7.24 46.61 10.73
C PHE A 603 6.81 45.75 11.94
N SER A 604 6.72 46.26 13.17
CA SER A 604 6.24 45.48 14.32
C SER A 604 4.71 45.25 14.32
N ARG A 605 3.97 45.96 13.45
CA ARG A 605 2.55 45.68 13.18
C ARG A 605 2.35 44.37 12.42
N PHE A 606 3.34 43.94 11.62
CA PHE A 606 3.37 42.63 10.99
C PHE A 606 4.07 41.64 11.93
N THR A 607 3.33 41.14 12.93
CA THR A 607 3.81 39.95 13.66
C THR A 607 3.72 38.77 12.70
N ILE A 608 4.81 38.50 11.97
CA ILE A 608 4.94 37.28 11.17
C ILE A 608 4.70 36.10 12.12
N ARG A 609 3.72 35.27 11.78
CA ARG A 609 3.40 34.05 12.51
C ARG A 609 4.05 32.90 11.72
N PRO A 610 5.33 32.59 11.97
CA PRO A 610 6.12 31.76 11.05
C PRO A 610 5.47 30.39 10.84
N LEU A 611 4.97 29.75 11.91
CA LEU A 611 4.29 28.46 11.82
C LEU A 611 2.98 28.54 11.01
N THR A 612 2.18 29.60 11.18
CA THR A 612 0.93 29.78 10.42
C THR A 612 1.22 29.96 8.94
N VAL A 613 2.24 30.76 8.60
CA VAL A 613 2.64 31.00 7.21
C VAL A 613 3.22 29.74 6.58
N ALA A 614 4.08 29.01 7.30
CA ALA A 614 4.64 27.75 6.84
C ALA A 614 3.56 26.70 6.58
N ALA A 615 2.61 26.53 7.51
CA ALA A 615 1.50 25.61 7.34
C ALA A 615 0.56 26.02 6.19
N ALA A 616 0.28 27.32 6.02
CA ALA A 616 -0.48 27.82 4.87
C ALA A 616 0.22 27.54 3.54
N ALA A 617 1.52 27.82 3.47
CA ALA A 617 2.31 27.59 2.26
C ALA A 617 2.34 26.11 1.88
N LEU A 618 2.48 25.22 2.87
CA LEU A 618 2.48 23.78 2.59
C LEU A 618 1.10 23.29 2.13
N VAL A 619 0.02 23.65 2.83
CA VAL A 619 -1.34 23.24 2.43
C VAL A 619 -1.68 23.76 1.03
N LEU A 620 -1.28 24.99 0.71
CA LEU A 620 -1.43 25.53 -0.64
C LEU A 620 -0.56 24.78 -1.66
N PHE A 621 0.66 24.41 -1.31
CA PHE A 621 1.53 23.60 -2.16
C PHE A 621 0.92 22.24 -2.45
N GLU A 622 0.40 21.53 -1.45
CA GLU A 622 -0.26 20.22 -1.60
C GLU A 622 -1.48 20.32 -2.52
N VAL A 623 -2.38 21.29 -2.27
CA VAL A 623 -3.59 21.48 -3.08
C VAL A 623 -3.25 21.93 -4.50
N ALA A 624 -2.32 22.86 -4.66
CA ALA A 624 -1.89 23.32 -5.98
C ALA A 624 -1.19 22.21 -6.75
N SER A 625 -0.37 21.39 -6.10
CA SER A 625 0.32 20.27 -6.73
C SER A 625 -0.67 19.25 -7.31
N MET A 626 -1.71 18.87 -6.55
CA MET A 626 -2.73 17.93 -7.05
C MET A 626 -3.63 18.55 -8.12
N ALA A 627 -3.99 19.83 -7.97
CA ALA A 627 -4.79 20.53 -8.97
C ALA A 627 -4.03 20.72 -10.29
N HIS A 628 -2.74 21.07 -10.21
CA HIS A 628 -1.86 21.18 -11.38
C HIS A 628 -1.67 19.83 -12.06
N ALA A 629 -1.41 18.77 -11.28
CA ALA A 629 -1.28 17.42 -11.80
C ALA A 629 -2.54 16.97 -12.57
N ALA A 630 -3.73 17.27 -12.04
CA ALA A 630 -5.00 17.00 -12.73
C ALA A 630 -5.19 17.83 -14.01
N TYR A 631 -4.70 19.08 -14.03
CA TYR A 631 -4.77 19.95 -15.20
C TYR A 631 -3.81 19.50 -16.30
N ASP A 632 -2.55 19.21 -15.95
CA ASP A 632 -1.51 18.79 -16.89
C ASP A 632 -1.82 17.42 -17.52
N GLN A 633 -2.42 16.51 -16.76
CA GLN A 633 -2.80 15.20 -17.28
C GLN A 633 -4.00 15.23 -18.21
N TYR A 634 -4.84 16.27 -18.18
CA TYR A 634 -6.06 16.29 -18.99
C TYR A 634 -5.73 16.30 -20.49
N PRO A 635 -6.30 15.40 -21.32
CA PRO A 635 -7.49 14.56 -21.05
C PRO A 635 -7.24 13.16 -20.43
N GLY A 636 -6.00 12.73 -20.20
CA GLY A 636 -5.66 11.44 -19.60
C GLY A 636 -6.05 11.27 -18.12
N TYR A 637 -5.82 10.06 -17.60
CA TYR A 637 -6.27 9.67 -16.26
C TYR A 637 -5.67 10.54 -15.14
N SER A 638 -6.55 11.04 -14.27
CA SER A 638 -6.18 11.55 -12.96
C SER A 638 -7.23 11.16 -11.93
N VAL A 639 -6.84 11.08 -10.65
CA VAL A 639 -7.79 10.82 -9.53
C VAL A 639 -8.92 11.86 -9.52
N ALA A 640 -8.60 13.11 -9.84
CA ALA A 640 -9.60 14.18 -9.93
C ALA A 640 -10.62 13.92 -11.05
N LEU A 641 -10.15 13.63 -12.27
CA LEU A 641 -11.02 13.37 -13.41
C LEU A 641 -11.90 12.14 -13.18
N SER A 642 -11.31 11.04 -12.68
CA SER A 642 -12.03 9.81 -12.32
C SER A 642 -13.15 10.04 -11.30
N ASN A 643 -12.89 10.84 -10.26
CA ASN A 643 -13.91 11.19 -9.27
C ASN A 643 -15.01 12.11 -9.88
N LEU A 644 -14.66 13.02 -10.79
CA LEU A 644 -15.64 13.85 -11.50
C LEU A 644 -16.51 13.02 -12.45
N HIS A 645 -15.92 12.07 -13.18
CA HIS A 645 -16.62 11.10 -14.04
C HIS A 645 -17.58 10.22 -13.23
N THR A 646 -17.19 9.83 -12.01
CA THR A 646 -18.07 9.10 -11.10
C THR A 646 -19.35 9.89 -10.79
N LEU A 647 -19.27 11.21 -10.61
CA LEU A 647 -20.45 12.06 -10.40
C LEU A 647 -21.38 12.12 -11.63
N ALA A 648 -20.84 11.85 -12.82
CA ALA A 648 -21.59 11.71 -14.07
C ALA A 648 -22.11 10.28 -14.32
N GLY A 649 -21.85 9.32 -13.43
CA GLY A 649 -22.30 7.93 -13.54
C GLY A 649 -21.26 6.96 -14.12
N HIS A 650 -20.06 7.43 -14.46
CA HIS A 650 -18.94 6.61 -14.95
C HIS A 650 -18.03 6.21 -13.79
N SER A 651 -18.31 5.08 -13.15
CA SER A 651 -17.68 4.68 -11.89
C SER A 651 -16.54 3.68 -12.01
N CYS A 652 -16.15 3.24 -13.21
CA CYS A 652 -15.12 2.21 -13.37
C CYS A 652 -13.68 2.73 -13.33
N ALA A 653 -13.53 4.04 -13.14
CA ALA A 653 -12.25 4.70 -12.96
C ALA A 653 -11.26 4.28 -14.06
N MET A 654 -10.09 3.77 -13.68
CA MET A 654 -9.00 3.52 -14.60
C MET A 654 -9.31 2.42 -15.62
N ALA A 655 -10.29 1.54 -15.35
CA ALA A 655 -10.67 0.48 -16.28
C ALA A 655 -11.24 1.01 -17.62
N ASP A 656 -11.74 2.24 -17.65
CA ASP A 656 -12.22 2.89 -18.87
C ASP A 656 -11.09 3.65 -19.61
N ASP A 657 -9.97 3.94 -18.93
CA ASP A 657 -8.83 4.69 -19.49
C ASP A 657 -7.61 3.80 -19.82
N VAL A 658 -7.58 2.55 -19.35
CA VAL A 658 -6.61 1.54 -19.82
C VAL A 658 -7.12 0.90 -21.11
N LEU A 659 -6.32 1.01 -22.16
CA LEU A 659 -6.58 0.46 -23.48
C LEU A 659 -5.77 -0.81 -23.71
N VAL A 660 -6.46 -1.93 -23.89
CA VAL A 660 -5.91 -3.28 -24.03
C VAL A 660 -5.91 -3.70 -25.49
N GLU A 661 -4.84 -4.37 -25.93
CA GLU A 661 -4.82 -5.00 -27.25
C GLU A 661 -5.75 -6.21 -27.32
N THR A 662 -6.68 -6.17 -28.28
CA THR A 662 -7.65 -7.26 -28.48
C THR A 662 -7.07 -8.40 -29.33
N ASN A 663 -6.09 -8.12 -30.18
CA ASN A 663 -5.41 -9.12 -31.01
C ASN A 663 -3.97 -8.67 -31.36
N THR A 664 -3.00 -9.09 -30.55
CA THR A 664 -1.58 -8.74 -30.76
C THR A 664 -0.96 -9.49 -31.94
N ALA A 665 -1.26 -10.78 -32.12
CA ALA A 665 -0.61 -11.62 -33.12
C ALA A 665 -0.93 -11.22 -34.57
N ASP A 666 -2.12 -10.67 -34.82
CA ASP A 666 -2.57 -10.27 -36.16
C ASP A 666 -2.41 -8.76 -36.42
N SER A 667 -1.69 -8.04 -35.55
CA SER A 667 -1.52 -6.58 -35.65
C SER A 667 -0.28 -6.13 -36.43
N LEU A 668 0.60 -7.06 -36.81
CA LEU A 668 1.86 -6.76 -37.52
C LEU A 668 1.60 -6.11 -38.87
N LEU A 669 2.34 -5.05 -39.20
CA LEU A 669 2.30 -4.46 -40.53
C LEU A 669 2.98 -5.37 -41.55
N HIS A 670 2.51 -5.32 -42.79
CA HIS A 670 3.08 -6.10 -43.90
C HIS A 670 4.06 -5.26 -44.73
N PRO A 671 5.16 -5.84 -45.22
CA PRO A 671 6.09 -5.14 -46.09
C PRO A 671 5.47 -4.92 -47.48
N TYR A 672 5.79 -3.80 -48.14
CA TYR A 672 5.43 -3.57 -49.55
C TYR A 672 6.14 -4.53 -50.51
N THR A 673 7.32 -5.01 -50.12
CA THR A 673 8.21 -5.85 -50.94
C THR A 673 8.84 -6.96 -50.09
N GLY A 674 8.95 -8.16 -50.68
CA GLY A 674 9.55 -9.32 -50.02
C GLY A 674 8.57 -10.14 -49.18
N THR A 675 9.09 -11.14 -48.47
CA THR A 675 8.30 -11.99 -47.57
C THR A 675 8.30 -11.43 -46.14
N THR A 676 7.35 -11.86 -45.31
CA THR A 676 7.35 -11.54 -43.88
C THR A 676 8.60 -12.08 -43.16
N ALA A 677 9.21 -13.17 -43.63
CA ALA A 677 10.42 -13.72 -43.01
C ALA A 677 11.64 -12.77 -43.19
N ASP A 678 11.72 -12.14 -44.36
CA ASP A 678 12.85 -11.29 -44.76
C ASP A 678 12.60 -9.80 -44.51
N SER A 679 11.44 -9.45 -43.96
CA SER A 679 10.94 -8.06 -43.88
C SER A 679 11.81 -7.14 -43.02
N LEU A 680 12.57 -7.69 -42.07
CA LEU A 680 13.46 -6.92 -41.21
C LEU A 680 14.83 -6.64 -41.86
N ALA A 681 15.26 -7.38 -42.88
CA ALA A 681 16.63 -7.35 -43.39
C ALA A 681 16.73 -6.77 -44.81
N ALA A 682 16.24 -5.54 -45.04
CA ALA A 682 16.43 -4.88 -46.33
C ALA A 682 17.90 -4.48 -46.55
N ASP A 683 18.54 -3.96 -45.51
CA ASP A 683 19.99 -3.81 -45.37
C ASP A 683 20.37 -4.20 -43.94
N ASN A 684 21.27 -5.16 -43.77
CA ASN A 684 21.60 -5.74 -42.47
C ASN A 684 23.07 -6.12 -42.40
N ALA A 685 23.79 -5.57 -41.43
CA ALA A 685 25.07 -6.09 -40.96
C ALA A 685 25.03 -6.27 -39.44
N GLY A 686 25.39 -7.46 -38.96
CA GLY A 686 25.55 -7.73 -37.53
C GLY A 686 24.25 -8.04 -36.75
N PHE A 687 23.06 -7.93 -37.35
CA PHE A 687 21.82 -8.41 -36.71
C PHE A 687 21.48 -9.84 -37.15
N THR A 688 21.13 -10.71 -36.19
CA THR A 688 20.79 -12.12 -36.44
C THR A 688 19.49 -12.53 -35.75
N ALA A 689 18.87 -13.61 -36.22
CA ALA A 689 17.59 -14.10 -35.70
C ALA A 689 17.65 -14.59 -34.23
N ASN A 690 18.85 -14.91 -33.74
CA ASN A 690 19.10 -15.34 -32.36
C ASN A 690 20.03 -14.36 -31.61
N GLY A 691 20.18 -13.12 -32.11
CA GLY A 691 21.07 -12.11 -31.56
C GLY A 691 20.48 -11.36 -30.37
N LEU A 692 19.96 -12.08 -29.37
CA LEU A 692 19.48 -11.51 -28.11
C LEU A 692 20.48 -11.78 -26.99
N GLY A 693 20.76 -10.75 -26.19
CA GLY A 693 21.55 -10.87 -24.98
C GLY A 693 20.69 -11.25 -23.77
N GLU A 694 21.28 -11.15 -22.58
CA GLU A 694 20.55 -11.39 -21.33
C GLU A 694 19.42 -10.38 -21.16
N LEU A 695 18.20 -10.89 -20.92
CA LEU A 695 17.00 -10.10 -20.68
C LEU A 695 16.81 -9.74 -19.20
N ILE A 696 17.88 -9.79 -18.41
CA ILE A 696 17.84 -9.46 -16.99
C ILE A 696 17.88 -7.94 -16.86
N PRO A 697 16.93 -7.30 -16.14
CA PRO A 697 16.98 -5.88 -15.87
C PRO A 697 18.32 -5.48 -15.26
N ASP A 698 18.92 -4.39 -15.75
CA ASP A 698 19.99 -3.74 -14.99
C ASP A 698 19.43 -3.32 -13.62
N ALA A 699 20.20 -3.52 -12.55
CA ALA A 699 19.79 -3.11 -11.20
C ALA A 699 19.63 -1.59 -11.17
N GLY A 700 18.41 -1.11 -11.38
CA GLY A 700 18.11 0.32 -11.39
C GLY A 700 18.40 0.99 -10.04
N PRO A 701 18.67 2.30 -10.02
CA PRO A 701 18.87 3.04 -8.79
C PRO A 701 17.52 3.22 -8.08
N GLY A 702 17.15 2.24 -7.25
CA GLY A 702 15.88 2.26 -6.51
C GLY A 702 15.46 0.87 -6.14
N GLY A 703 16.11 0.29 -5.13
CA GLY A 703 15.64 -0.95 -4.52
C GLY A 703 14.20 -0.79 -3.98
N PRO A 704 13.46 -1.90 -3.82
CA PRO A 704 12.09 -1.87 -3.31
C PRO A 704 12.02 -1.11 -1.98
N PRO A 705 10.88 -0.47 -1.66
CA PRO A 705 10.76 0.32 -0.45
C PRO A 705 10.98 -0.57 0.78
N SER A 706 11.98 -0.21 1.60
CA SER A 706 12.20 -0.82 2.92
C SER A 706 11.01 -0.63 3.90
N GLY A 707 9.96 0.08 3.48
CA GLY A 707 8.82 0.46 4.29
C GLY A 707 7.47 -0.07 3.81
N SER A 708 7.43 -0.91 2.77
CA SER A 708 6.18 -1.55 2.29
C SER A 708 6.27 -3.08 2.19
N GLY A 709 7.49 -3.63 2.11
CA GLY A 709 7.76 -5.05 2.32
C GLY A 709 8.31 -5.26 3.74
N GLY A 710 7.80 -6.27 4.46
CA GLY A 710 8.38 -6.68 5.74
C GLY A 710 9.87 -7.07 5.58
N PRO A 711 10.70 -6.88 6.62
CA PRO A 711 12.09 -7.32 6.60
C PRO A 711 12.14 -8.85 6.61
N GLY A 712 12.36 -9.47 5.45
CA GLY A 712 12.43 -10.93 5.33
C GLY A 712 12.26 -11.51 3.92
N GLY A 713 11.86 -10.72 2.93
CA GLY A 713 11.71 -11.21 1.55
C GLY A 713 13.03 -11.71 0.96
N LYS A 714 13.02 -12.91 0.35
CA LYS A 714 14.10 -13.40 -0.52
C LYS A 714 14.43 -12.34 -1.58
N LYS A 715 15.67 -12.38 -2.09
CA LYS A 715 16.06 -11.59 -3.27
C LYS A 715 14.98 -11.74 -4.37
N PRO A 716 14.57 -10.65 -5.04
CA PRO A 716 13.56 -10.73 -6.09
C PRO A 716 13.96 -11.76 -7.15
N GLY A 717 13.02 -12.61 -7.54
CA GLY A 717 13.10 -13.32 -8.82
C GLY A 717 12.99 -12.32 -9.98
N PRO A 718 13.28 -12.73 -11.21
CA PRO A 718 13.01 -11.89 -12.38
C PRO A 718 11.53 -11.47 -12.39
N PRO A 719 11.21 -10.23 -12.82
CA PRO A 719 9.83 -9.75 -12.87
C PRO A 719 8.95 -10.70 -13.72
N PRO A 720 7.68 -10.91 -13.34
CA PRO A 720 6.76 -11.74 -14.12
C PRO A 720 6.65 -11.20 -15.55
N GLY A 721 6.55 -12.10 -16.53
CA GLY A 721 6.34 -11.73 -17.94
C GLY A 721 7.61 -11.55 -18.78
N GLY A 722 8.81 -11.57 -18.18
CA GLY A 722 10.04 -11.84 -18.94
C GLY A 722 10.15 -13.34 -19.29
N PRO A 723 10.94 -13.75 -20.32
CA PRO A 723 11.20 -15.17 -20.66
C PRO A 723 11.89 -16.00 -19.56
N GLY A 724 11.91 -15.52 -18.31
CA GLY A 724 12.50 -16.16 -17.14
C GLY A 724 11.55 -16.28 -15.95
N GLY A 725 10.23 -16.06 -16.11
CA GLY A 725 9.26 -16.47 -15.08
C GLY A 725 9.34 -17.98 -14.82
N PRO A 726 9.03 -18.45 -13.59
CA PRO A 726 9.08 -19.88 -13.26
C PRO A 726 7.96 -20.63 -14.02
N GLY A 727 8.26 -21.02 -15.26
CA GLY A 727 7.27 -21.63 -16.15
C GLY A 727 7.72 -21.82 -17.60
N GLY A 728 8.94 -21.43 -17.98
CA GLY A 728 9.52 -21.65 -19.30
C GLY A 728 9.86 -23.13 -19.57
N ASN A 729 8.85 -24.01 -19.57
CA ASN A 729 8.96 -25.39 -20.02
C ASN A 729 7.85 -25.68 -21.02
N THR A 730 7.98 -25.16 -22.24
CA THR A 730 7.29 -25.71 -23.41
C THR A 730 8.16 -25.46 -24.66
N HIS A 731 8.16 -26.44 -25.55
CA HIS A 731 8.98 -26.60 -26.75
C HIS A 731 9.45 -25.28 -27.42
N ARG A 732 10.77 -25.14 -27.64
CA ARG A 732 11.33 -24.08 -28.50
C ARG A 732 10.75 -24.22 -29.90
N VAL A 733 9.76 -23.39 -30.23
CA VAL A 733 9.22 -23.30 -31.59
C VAL A 733 10.15 -22.41 -32.39
N THR A 734 10.70 -22.94 -33.49
CA THR A 734 11.47 -22.12 -34.43
C THR A 734 10.52 -21.16 -35.15
N GLY A 735 10.81 -19.86 -35.05
CA GLY A 735 10.04 -18.80 -35.68
C GLY A 735 10.30 -18.68 -37.19
N ILE A 736 9.55 -17.78 -37.84
CA ILE A 736 9.48 -17.65 -39.31
C ILE A 736 10.84 -17.39 -40.01
N ASN A 737 11.78 -16.74 -39.33
CA ASN A 737 13.13 -16.45 -39.83
C ASN A 737 14.23 -17.28 -39.15
N GLY A 738 13.87 -18.39 -38.50
CA GLY A 738 14.82 -19.28 -37.81
C GLY A 738 15.17 -18.86 -36.37
N SER A 739 14.50 -17.85 -35.81
CA SER A 739 14.65 -17.48 -34.40
C SER A 739 14.16 -18.60 -33.48
N THR A 740 14.86 -18.82 -32.37
CA THR A 740 14.46 -19.77 -31.31
C THR A 740 14.08 -19.06 -30.00
N THR A 741 13.94 -17.73 -30.08
CA THR A 741 13.60 -16.87 -28.95
C THR A 741 12.11 -16.95 -28.64
N GLU A 742 11.78 -17.01 -27.35
CA GLU A 742 10.40 -16.88 -26.88
C GLU A 742 9.93 -15.44 -27.01
N LEU A 743 8.81 -15.25 -27.71
CA LEU A 743 8.24 -13.94 -27.95
C LEU A 743 7.27 -13.52 -26.84
N PRO A 744 7.33 -12.25 -26.39
CA PRO A 744 6.45 -11.72 -25.35
C PRO A 744 5.04 -11.44 -25.90
N PHE A 745 4.13 -11.02 -25.01
CA PHE A 745 2.84 -10.37 -25.36
C PHE A 745 1.88 -11.20 -26.22
N GLY A 746 2.22 -12.47 -26.42
CA GLY A 746 1.49 -13.36 -27.28
C GLY A 746 1.65 -13.14 -28.78
N LEU A 747 2.76 -12.52 -29.17
CA LEU A 747 3.22 -12.57 -30.55
C LEU A 747 3.45 -14.03 -30.98
N ASP A 748 3.09 -14.32 -32.23
CA ASP A 748 3.19 -15.66 -32.80
C ASP A 748 4.55 -15.85 -33.50
N PRO A 749 5.41 -16.78 -33.03
CA PRO A 749 6.71 -17.04 -33.65
C PRO A 749 6.61 -17.44 -35.13
N ALA A 750 5.52 -18.08 -35.54
CA ALA A 750 5.32 -18.51 -36.93
C ALA A 750 5.09 -17.33 -37.90
N ARG A 751 4.86 -16.12 -37.37
CA ARG A 751 4.53 -14.92 -38.16
C ARG A 751 5.38 -13.70 -37.84
N THR A 752 6.12 -13.75 -36.73
CA THR A 752 6.90 -12.61 -36.23
C THR A 752 8.39 -12.89 -36.41
N PRO A 753 9.08 -12.27 -37.40
CA PRO A 753 10.53 -12.31 -37.46
C PRO A 753 11.13 -11.49 -36.31
N VAL A 754 12.33 -11.88 -35.88
CA VAL A 754 13.12 -11.14 -34.88
C VAL A 754 14.52 -10.95 -35.42
N LEU A 755 15.11 -9.77 -35.19
CA LEU A 755 16.53 -9.53 -35.42
C LEU A 755 17.12 -8.77 -34.25
N GLY A 756 18.28 -9.21 -33.75
CA GLY A 756 19.01 -8.54 -32.68
C GLY A 756 20.52 -8.51 -32.93
N SER A 757 21.18 -7.51 -32.33
CA SER A 757 22.60 -7.20 -32.54
C SER A 757 23.56 -7.90 -31.56
N TYR A 758 23.05 -8.67 -30.59
CA TYR A 758 23.91 -9.33 -29.61
C TYR A 758 24.71 -10.45 -30.28
N THR A 759 26.02 -10.49 -29.99
CA THR A 759 26.94 -11.53 -30.44
C THR A 759 27.94 -11.87 -29.35
N THR A 760 28.31 -13.15 -29.26
CA THR A 760 29.40 -13.64 -28.41
C THR A 760 30.74 -13.70 -29.14
N GLY A 761 30.74 -13.49 -30.46
CA GLY A 761 31.93 -13.48 -31.32
C GLY A 761 32.59 -12.11 -31.45
N ASP A 762 33.29 -11.89 -32.57
CA ASP A 762 33.96 -10.62 -32.86
C ASP A 762 32.97 -9.47 -32.94
N LYS A 763 33.22 -8.45 -32.13
CA LYS A 763 32.35 -7.28 -32.01
C LYS A 763 32.64 -6.33 -33.16
N GLN A 764 31.60 -6.02 -33.91
CA GLN A 764 31.64 -5.11 -35.04
C GLN A 764 30.42 -4.18 -34.98
N PRO A 765 30.56 -2.93 -35.46
CA PRO A 765 29.41 -2.05 -35.67
C PRO A 765 28.32 -2.79 -36.45
N ALA A 766 27.10 -2.77 -35.92
CA ALA A 766 25.95 -3.42 -36.54
C ALA A 766 24.92 -2.39 -36.96
N HIS A 767 24.34 -2.56 -38.14
CA HIS A 767 23.27 -1.70 -38.64
C HIS A 767 22.15 -2.52 -39.26
N LEU A 768 20.94 -1.99 -39.16
CA LEU A 768 19.74 -2.61 -39.71
C LEU A 768 18.84 -1.53 -40.32
N THR A 769 18.42 -1.74 -41.55
CA THR A 769 17.31 -1.02 -42.20
C THR A 769 16.28 -2.04 -42.64
N THR A 770 15.04 -1.90 -42.18
CA THR A 770 13.96 -2.82 -42.55
C THR A 770 13.39 -2.50 -43.93
N GLN A 771 12.58 -3.42 -44.47
CA GLN A 771 11.70 -3.11 -45.59
C GLN A 771 10.71 -1.99 -45.20
N TRP A 772 10.13 -1.33 -46.21
CA TRP A 772 9.01 -0.42 -46.01
C TRP A 772 7.74 -1.21 -45.70
N TYR A 773 7.12 -0.95 -44.56
CA TYR A 773 5.85 -1.51 -44.11
C TYR A 773 4.69 -0.61 -44.51
N GLN A 774 3.60 -1.22 -44.97
CA GLN A 774 2.37 -0.54 -45.34
C GLN A 774 1.63 -0.05 -44.09
N LEU A 775 1.23 1.21 -44.09
CA LEU A 775 0.33 1.80 -43.10
C LEU A 775 -0.79 2.55 -43.82
N ASP A 776 -2.05 2.26 -43.53
CA ASP A 776 -3.15 3.12 -43.96
C ASP A 776 -3.53 4.08 -42.82
N LEU A 777 -2.74 5.15 -42.67
CA LEU A 777 -2.92 6.12 -41.59
C LEU A 777 -4.28 6.84 -41.69
N ALA A 778 -4.75 7.11 -42.91
CA ALA A 778 -6.03 7.77 -43.14
C ALA A 778 -7.23 6.88 -42.76
N ALA A 779 -7.14 5.57 -42.99
CA ALA A 779 -8.14 4.63 -42.48
C ALA A 779 -8.03 4.46 -40.96
N ALA A 780 -6.82 4.37 -40.41
CA ALA A 780 -6.60 4.23 -38.97
C ALA A 780 -7.22 5.38 -38.18
N HIS A 781 -7.05 6.64 -38.61
CA HIS A 781 -7.66 7.80 -37.96
C HIS A 781 -9.21 7.82 -37.97
N LYS A 782 -9.86 7.03 -38.83
CA LYS A 782 -11.33 6.94 -38.90
C LYS A 782 -11.92 5.95 -37.90
N ASP A 783 -11.13 5.01 -37.37
CA ASP A 783 -11.56 4.01 -36.40
C ASP A 783 -10.85 4.25 -35.07
N SER A 784 -11.61 4.62 -34.03
CA SER A 784 -11.09 4.94 -32.70
C SER A 784 -10.39 3.76 -31.99
N ALA A 785 -10.51 2.54 -32.52
CA ALA A 785 -9.75 1.39 -32.06
C ALA A 785 -8.24 1.47 -32.41
N TYR A 786 -7.85 2.32 -33.36
CA TYR A 786 -6.44 2.53 -33.72
C TYR A 786 -5.96 3.88 -33.23
N GLN A 787 -5.04 3.87 -32.27
CA GLN A 787 -4.54 5.11 -31.63
C GLN A 787 -3.02 5.19 -31.54
N VAL A 788 -2.33 4.05 -31.57
CA VAL A 788 -0.88 3.96 -31.44
C VAL A 788 -0.28 2.95 -32.41
N LEU A 789 0.86 3.30 -32.99
CA LEU A 789 1.78 2.38 -33.64
C LEU A 789 2.71 1.81 -32.57
N ILE A 790 2.89 0.50 -32.52
CA ILE A 790 3.74 -0.15 -31.51
C ILE A 790 5.01 -0.73 -32.15
N LEU A 791 6.13 -0.52 -31.47
CA LEU A 791 7.38 -1.24 -31.71
C LEU A 791 7.67 -2.17 -30.54
N THR A 792 7.70 -3.48 -30.77
CA THR A 792 8.14 -4.44 -29.75
C THR A 792 9.65 -4.65 -29.86
N VAL A 793 10.38 -4.29 -28.81
CA VAL A 793 11.85 -4.20 -28.80
C VAL A 793 12.44 -4.79 -27.52
N ALA A 794 13.72 -5.17 -27.56
CA ALA A 794 14.53 -5.56 -26.39
C ALA A 794 15.91 -4.89 -26.43
N GLY A 795 16.65 -4.94 -25.33
CA GLY A 795 17.95 -4.29 -25.18
C GLY A 795 17.88 -2.80 -24.79
N GLN A 796 19.03 -2.12 -24.74
CA GLN A 796 19.15 -0.72 -24.36
C GLN A 796 19.04 0.19 -25.59
N ILE A 797 18.07 1.09 -25.60
CA ILE A 797 17.80 2.01 -26.72
C ILE A 797 17.99 3.44 -26.24
N ALA A 798 18.84 4.19 -26.95
CA ALA A 798 19.07 5.59 -26.69
C ALA A 798 17.78 6.38 -26.85
N SER A 799 17.48 7.22 -25.87
CA SER A 799 16.23 7.99 -25.83
C SER A 799 16.39 9.22 -24.94
N VAL A 800 15.33 10.00 -24.80
CA VAL A 800 15.27 11.11 -23.86
C VAL A 800 14.18 10.78 -22.85
N ASP A 801 14.51 10.87 -21.55
CA ASP A 801 13.54 10.65 -20.48
C ASP A 801 12.57 11.84 -20.33
N ASP A 802 11.52 11.68 -19.53
CA ASP A 802 10.51 12.71 -19.25
C ASP A 802 11.11 14.01 -18.65
N SER A 803 12.34 13.94 -18.13
CA SER A 803 13.07 15.10 -17.59
C SER A 803 13.99 15.79 -18.60
N GLY A 804 13.98 15.33 -19.85
CA GLY A 804 14.81 15.86 -20.93
C GLY A 804 16.26 15.35 -20.90
N ARG A 805 16.57 14.33 -20.11
CA ARG A 805 17.93 13.77 -20.03
C ARG A 805 18.10 12.64 -21.04
N ALA A 806 19.28 12.59 -21.64
CA ALA A 806 19.66 11.48 -22.50
C ALA A 806 19.79 10.19 -21.69
N VAL A 807 19.15 9.14 -22.18
CA VAL A 807 19.31 7.76 -21.71
C VAL A 807 20.30 7.09 -22.66
N ASP A 808 21.37 6.52 -22.10
CA ASP A 808 22.37 5.80 -22.87
C ASP A 808 21.77 4.51 -23.49
N GLY A 809 22.18 4.19 -24.71
CA GLY A 809 21.76 2.99 -25.40
C GLY A 809 22.11 3.00 -26.88
N GLN A 810 21.58 2.02 -27.62
CA GLN A 810 21.79 1.89 -29.06
C GLN A 810 20.75 2.72 -29.84
N GLN A 811 21.05 3.11 -31.07
CA GLN A 811 20.19 4.00 -31.84
C GLN A 811 19.08 3.22 -32.54
N LEU A 812 17.84 3.69 -32.39
CA LEU A 812 16.68 3.23 -33.13
C LEU A 812 15.89 4.44 -33.62
N GLN A 813 15.58 4.47 -34.91
CA GLN A 813 14.78 5.51 -35.54
C GLN A 813 13.67 4.86 -36.37
N VAL A 814 12.54 5.57 -36.45
CA VAL A 814 11.41 5.24 -37.31
C VAL A 814 11.36 6.27 -38.41
N GLU A 815 11.50 5.84 -39.66
CA GLU A 815 11.35 6.72 -40.82
C GLU A 815 9.95 6.59 -41.41
N PHE A 816 9.36 7.73 -41.76
CA PHE A 816 8.04 7.86 -42.36
C PHE A 816 8.15 8.36 -43.79
N ALA A 817 7.35 7.80 -44.69
CA ALA A 817 7.33 8.18 -46.08
C ALA A 817 5.95 8.04 -46.72
N HIS A 818 5.79 8.72 -47.85
CA HIS A 818 4.72 8.49 -48.81
C HIS A 818 5.27 7.70 -50.00
N ARG A 819 4.78 6.49 -50.21
CA ARG A 819 5.06 5.64 -51.36
C ARG A 819 3.93 5.77 -52.38
N ALA A 820 4.25 6.25 -53.57
CA ALA A 820 3.32 6.30 -54.69
C ALA A 820 3.10 4.91 -55.33
N ASP A 821 2.05 4.79 -56.15
CA ASP A 821 1.68 3.53 -56.81
C ASP A 821 2.79 3.00 -57.76
N ASP A 822 3.59 3.90 -58.32
CA ASP A 822 4.75 3.57 -59.16
C ASP A 822 5.97 3.05 -58.36
N GLY A 823 5.86 3.04 -57.02
CA GLY A 823 6.90 2.59 -56.10
C GLY A 823 7.87 3.67 -55.63
N THR A 824 7.73 4.92 -56.11
CA THR A 824 8.54 6.05 -55.66
C THR A 824 8.26 6.37 -54.19
N VAL A 825 9.30 6.42 -53.36
CA VAL A 825 9.20 6.72 -51.93
C VAL A 825 9.67 8.16 -51.66
N LYS A 826 8.77 8.99 -51.13
CA LYS A 826 9.06 10.36 -50.69
C LYS A 826 9.15 10.40 -49.16
N PRO A 827 10.33 10.69 -48.58
CA PRO A 827 10.47 10.85 -47.14
C PRO A 827 9.61 12.00 -46.61
N LEU A 828 8.99 11.78 -45.44
CA LEU A 828 8.17 12.77 -44.74
C LEU A 828 8.79 13.19 -43.40
N GLY A 829 9.65 12.37 -42.82
CA GLY A 829 10.40 12.67 -41.59
C GLY A 829 10.80 11.39 -40.86
N ASP A 830 11.46 11.56 -39.73
CA ASP A 830 11.91 10.49 -38.83
C ASP A 830 11.58 10.82 -37.38
N LEU A 831 11.55 9.79 -36.53
CA LEU A 831 11.26 9.91 -35.11
C LEU A 831 12.09 8.92 -34.31
N VAL A 832 12.69 9.41 -33.22
CA VAL A 832 13.26 8.55 -32.17
C VAL A 832 12.10 8.07 -31.29
N PRO A 833 11.90 6.76 -31.14
CA PRO A 833 10.79 6.23 -30.36
C PRO A 833 10.94 6.63 -28.88
N PRO A 834 9.81 6.76 -28.15
CA PRO A 834 9.87 7.16 -26.75
C PRO A 834 10.57 6.12 -25.88
N SER A 835 11.08 6.57 -24.73
CA SER A 835 11.63 5.68 -23.71
C SER A 835 10.52 5.15 -22.83
N ILE A 836 10.57 3.85 -22.53
CA ILE A 836 9.81 3.22 -21.46
C ILE A 836 10.80 2.39 -20.64
N GLY A 837 10.60 2.37 -19.32
CA GLY A 837 11.42 1.60 -18.40
C GLY A 837 11.43 0.09 -18.70
N GLY A 838 12.29 -0.64 -17.99
CA GLY A 838 12.34 -2.10 -18.09
C GLY A 838 13.37 -2.68 -19.07
N ALA A 839 14.19 -1.85 -19.73
CA ALA A 839 15.36 -2.34 -20.46
C ALA A 839 16.29 -3.20 -19.55
N PRO A 840 16.96 -4.25 -20.10
CA PRO A 840 16.95 -4.71 -21.48
C PRO A 840 15.81 -5.69 -21.83
N MET A 841 14.79 -5.86 -20.99
CA MET A 841 13.67 -6.76 -21.29
C MET A 841 12.90 -6.35 -22.54
N TRP A 842 12.15 -7.30 -23.08
CA TRP A 842 11.09 -7.04 -24.06
C TRP A 842 10.10 -6.00 -23.54
N ARG A 843 9.83 -4.99 -24.35
CA ARG A 843 8.87 -3.92 -24.06
C ARG A 843 8.27 -3.38 -25.36
N ASN A 844 7.10 -2.77 -25.24
CA ASN A 844 6.43 -2.09 -26.34
C ASN A 844 6.72 -0.59 -26.25
N LEU A 845 7.18 0.02 -27.34
CA LEU A 845 7.32 1.47 -27.48
C LEU A 845 6.14 2.01 -28.31
N PRO A 846 5.16 2.66 -27.69
CA PRO A 846 4.00 3.22 -28.37
C PRO A 846 4.32 4.59 -28.99
N ILE A 847 3.92 4.77 -30.24
CA ILE A 847 3.99 6.04 -30.96
C ILE A 847 2.56 6.42 -31.30
N ALA A 848 2.06 7.48 -30.66
CA ALA A 848 0.72 8.01 -30.94
C ALA A 848 0.60 8.39 -32.42
N LEU A 849 -0.54 8.03 -33.04
CA LEU A 849 -0.72 8.22 -34.49
C LEU A 849 -0.71 9.70 -34.91
N ASP A 850 -1.07 10.61 -34.02
CA ASP A 850 -1.01 12.07 -34.22
C ASP A 850 0.42 12.62 -34.30
N ARG A 851 1.43 11.86 -33.83
CA ARG A 851 2.86 12.19 -34.00
C ARG A 851 3.42 11.73 -35.35
N ILE A 852 2.68 10.96 -36.12
CA ILE A 852 3.10 10.48 -37.44
C ILE A 852 2.75 11.56 -38.48
N PRO A 853 3.68 11.95 -39.37
CA PRO A 853 3.39 12.95 -40.40
C PRO A 853 2.18 12.57 -41.25
N GLU A 854 1.33 13.54 -41.57
CA GLU A 854 0.20 13.35 -42.48
C GLU A 854 0.67 12.74 -43.82
N GLN A 855 -0.20 11.96 -44.48
CA GLN A 855 0.08 11.26 -45.75
C GLN A 855 1.08 10.09 -45.66
N THR A 856 1.58 9.76 -44.47
CA THR A 856 2.42 8.56 -44.28
C THR A 856 1.64 7.31 -44.67
N ASN A 857 2.19 6.55 -45.62
CA ASN A 857 1.70 5.22 -45.96
C ASN A 857 2.80 4.14 -45.97
N ALA A 858 4.05 4.52 -45.71
CA ALA A 858 5.20 3.65 -45.64
C ALA A 858 6.04 3.99 -44.40
N ILE A 859 6.38 2.96 -43.60
CA ILE A 859 7.20 3.08 -42.39
C ILE A 859 8.36 2.09 -42.44
N ARG A 860 9.55 2.48 -41.97
CA ARG A 860 10.64 1.52 -41.74
C ARG A 860 11.41 1.83 -40.47
N LEU A 861 12.09 0.82 -39.93
CA LEU A 861 12.98 0.96 -38.78
C LEU A 861 14.43 1.04 -39.27
N VAL A 862 15.18 1.95 -38.68
CA VAL A 862 16.62 2.11 -38.87
C VAL A 862 17.30 2.00 -37.51
N ALA A 863 18.15 0.99 -37.34
CA ALA A 863 18.84 0.73 -36.09
C ALA A 863 20.35 0.70 -36.29
N ARG A 864 21.10 1.21 -35.31
CA ARG A 864 22.56 1.14 -35.24
C ARG A 864 23.00 0.72 -33.86
N ALA A 865 23.88 -0.28 -33.81
CA ALA A 865 24.46 -0.78 -32.59
C ALA A 865 26.00 -0.75 -32.70
N ASP A 866 26.58 0.29 -32.11
CA ASP A 866 28.02 0.61 -32.22
C ASP A 866 28.78 0.38 -30.91
N ASP A 867 28.18 -0.32 -29.92
CA ASP A 867 28.83 -0.56 -28.63
C ASP A 867 30.04 -1.53 -28.75
N PRO A 868 31.28 -1.04 -28.54
CA PRO A 868 32.47 -1.89 -28.62
C PRO A 868 32.55 -2.88 -27.46
N THR A 869 31.78 -2.67 -26.38
CA THR A 869 31.80 -3.55 -25.20
C THR A 869 30.89 -4.76 -25.36
N GLY A 870 29.98 -4.79 -26.34
CA GLY A 870 28.99 -5.85 -26.56
C GLY A 870 28.03 -6.05 -25.38
N LYS A 871 27.98 -5.09 -24.46
CA LYS A 871 27.08 -5.09 -23.30
C LYS A 871 25.76 -4.42 -23.64
N GLN A 872 25.79 -3.45 -24.54
CA GLN A 872 24.60 -2.83 -25.10
C GLN A 872 24.29 -3.48 -26.43
N TRP A 873 23.04 -3.90 -26.57
CA TRP A 873 22.51 -4.51 -27.77
C TRP A 873 21.06 -4.06 -27.91
N LEU A 874 20.48 -4.27 -29.08
CA LEU A 874 19.05 -4.09 -29.28
C LEU A 874 18.49 -5.20 -30.16
N ALA A 875 17.21 -5.52 -29.97
CA ALA A 875 16.46 -6.38 -30.87
C ALA A 875 15.12 -5.73 -31.23
N VAL A 876 14.66 -5.99 -32.44
CA VAL A 876 13.42 -5.45 -32.99
C VAL A 876 12.57 -6.55 -33.61
N THR A 877 11.26 -6.29 -33.63
CA THR A 877 10.24 -7.01 -34.41
C THR A 877 9.61 -6.02 -35.40
N PRO A 878 8.80 -6.49 -36.38
CA PRO A 878 8.09 -5.58 -37.28
C PRO A 878 7.19 -4.59 -36.51
N PRO A 879 7.04 -3.34 -36.99
CA PRO A 879 6.05 -2.42 -36.46
C PRO A 879 4.65 -3.02 -36.57
N ARG A 880 3.77 -2.69 -35.63
CA ARG A 880 2.40 -3.21 -35.59
C ARG A 880 1.40 -2.14 -35.21
N LEU A 881 0.19 -2.25 -35.75
CA LEU A 881 -0.93 -1.34 -35.51
C LEU A 881 -2.07 -2.12 -34.84
N PRO A 882 -2.09 -2.22 -33.49
CA PRO A 882 -3.09 -3.01 -32.79
C PRO A 882 -4.46 -2.33 -32.72
N ARG A 883 -5.51 -3.16 -32.65
CA ARG A 883 -6.85 -2.72 -32.24
C ARG A 883 -6.93 -2.69 -30.72
N LEU A 884 -7.26 -1.52 -30.18
CA LEU A 884 -7.41 -1.27 -28.76
C LEU A 884 -8.88 -1.26 -28.33
N ALA A 885 -9.14 -1.76 -27.13
CA ALA A 885 -10.42 -1.64 -26.44
C ALA A 885 -10.19 -1.42 -24.94
N THR A 886 -11.13 -0.80 -24.23
CA THR A 886 -10.93 -0.50 -22.81
C THR A 886 -10.81 -1.79 -21.99
N LEU A 887 -10.05 -1.75 -20.89
CA LEU A 887 -9.89 -2.90 -19.99
C LEU A 887 -11.24 -3.38 -19.47
N ASN A 888 -12.15 -2.46 -19.14
CA ASN A 888 -13.51 -2.78 -18.72
C ASN A 888 -14.31 -3.53 -19.81
N SER A 889 -14.03 -3.32 -21.10
CA SER A 889 -14.65 -4.08 -22.20
C SER A 889 -14.04 -5.46 -22.41
N VAL A 890 -12.73 -5.62 -22.18
CA VAL A 890 -11.99 -6.87 -22.41
C VAL A 890 -12.10 -7.83 -21.23
N VAL A 891 -11.86 -7.34 -20.01
CA VAL A 891 -11.95 -8.13 -18.77
C VAL A 891 -13.40 -8.23 -18.29
N GLY A 892 -14.21 -7.20 -18.56
CA GLY A 892 -15.58 -7.14 -18.09
C GLY A 892 -15.69 -6.91 -16.59
N ARG A 893 -16.85 -7.31 -16.05
CA ARG A 893 -17.24 -7.17 -14.63
C ARG A 893 -17.68 -8.48 -13.99
N THR A 894 -17.56 -9.58 -14.71
CA THR A 894 -18.04 -10.92 -14.29
C THR A 894 -16.89 -11.88 -14.09
N ASP A 895 -15.90 -11.83 -14.99
CA ASP A 895 -14.74 -12.71 -14.92
C ASP A 895 -13.99 -12.46 -13.61
N PRO A 896 -13.57 -13.52 -12.89
CA PRO A 896 -12.89 -13.35 -11.62
C PRO A 896 -11.45 -12.87 -11.84
N VAL A 897 -11.06 -11.86 -11.09
CA VAL A 897 -9.79 -11.15 -11.23
C VAL A 897 -9.02 -11.20 -9.91
N LEU A 898 -7.71 -11.45 -9.98
CA LEU A 898 -6.80 -11.04 -8.92
C LEU A 898 -6.35 -9.60 -9.21
N ALA A 899 -7.03 -8.62 -8.61
CA ALA A 899 -6.50 -7.26 -8.56
C ALA A 899 -5.48 -7.23 -7.41
N ASP A 900 -4.21 -6.91 -7.69
CA ASP A 900 -3.20 -6.77 -6.63
C ASP A 900 -3.60 -5.64 -5.67
N PHE A 901 -3.16 -5.73 -4.41
CA PHE A 901 -3.75 -4.90 -3.36
C PHE A 901 -3.62 -3.38 -3.54
N HIS A 902 -2.62 -2.93 -4.29
CA HIS A 902 -2.43 -1.51 -4.61
C HIS A 902 -3.47 -0.96 -5.58
N VAL A 903 -4.02 -1.80 -6.47
CA VAL A 903 -4.80 -1.34 -7.62
C VAL A 903 -6.31 -1.43 -7.41
N GLY A 904 -6.78 -2.15 -6.38
CA GLY A 904 -8.20 -2.43 -6.18
C GLY A 904 -9.14 -1.21 -6.17
N LEU A 905 -8.67 -0.04 -5.71
CA LEU A 905 -9.49 1.19 -5.75
C LEU A 905 -9.53 1.84 -7.14
N ALA A 906 -8.50 1.66 -7.97
CA ALA A 906 -8.45 2.16 -9.33
C ALA A 906 -9.30 1.32 -10.30
N PHE A 907 -9.60 0.08 -9.93
CA PHE A 907 -10.42 -0.88 -10.70
C PHE A 907 -11.65 -1.37 -9.90
N PRO A 908 -12.56 -0.48 -9.46
CA PRO A 908 -13.66 -0.84 -8.58
C PRO A 908 -14.75 -1.69 -9.27
N CYS A 909 -14.78 -1.75 -10.60
CA CYS A 909 -15.79 -2.49 -11.36
C CYS A 909 -15.43 -3.95 -11.64
N GLN A 910 -14.14 -4.30 -11.65
CA GLN A 910 -13.69 -5.67 -11.89
C GLN A 910 -14.07 -6.55 -10.70
N HIS A 911 -14.48 -7.79 -10.96
CA HIS A 911 -14.93 -8.75 -9.96
C HIS A 911 -13.69 -9.41 -9.32
N PRO A 912 -13.33 -9.08 -8.06
CA PRO A 912 -12.31 -9.85 -7.36
C PRO A 912 -12.81 -11.28 -7.19
N PHE A 913 -11.96 -12.29 -7.33
CA PHE A 913 -12.40 -13.67 -7.16
C PHE A 913 -13.04 -13.88 -5.78
N ASP A 914 -14.15 -14.61 -5.75
CA ASP A 914 -14.81 -14.93 -4.49
C ASP A 914 -14.16 -16.13 -3.81
N HIS A 915 -14.35 -16.24 -2.50
CA HIS A 915 -14.12 -17.50 -1.79
C HIS A 915 -15.27 -17.78 -0.84
N LYS A 916 -15.56 -19.07 -0.62
CA LYS A 916 -16.64 -19.51 0.27
C LYS A 916 -16.29 -20.87 0.86
N ASP A 917 -16.55 -21.02 2.16
CA ASP A 917 -16.35 -22.27 2.91
C ASP A 917 -14.93 -22.86 2.72
N GLY A 918 -13.92 -21.99 2.59
CA GLY A 918 -12.51 -22.37 2.42
C GLY A 918 -12.07 -22.65 0.97
N ILE A 919 -12.95 -22.47 -0.02
CA ILE A 919 -12.66 -22.69 -1.44
C ILE A 919 -12.71 -21.36 -2.19
N ALA A 920 -11.68 -21.07 -2.98
CA ALA A 920 -11.61 -19.88 -3.82
C ALA A 920 -12.04 -20.20 -5.27
N GLU A 921 -12.61 -19.20 -5.93
CA GLU A 921 -12.83 -19.18 -7.37
C GLU A 921 -11.49 -18.99 -8.10
N VAL A 922 -11.32 -19.69 -9.23
CA VAL A 922 -10.08 -19.62 -10.02
C VAL A 922 -10.11 -18.37 -10.92
N PRO A 923 -9.18 -17.40 -10.76
CA PRO A 923 -9.19 -16.18 -11.55
C PRO A 923 -8.75 -16.40 -13.00
N GLY A 924 -9.39 -15.68 -13.92
CA GLY A 924 -9.00 -15.63 -15.33
C GLY A 924 -8.00 -14.52 -15.65
N TRP A 925 -7.91 -13.51 -14.78
CA TRP A 925 -7.11 -12.30 -15.00
C TRP A 925 -6.37 -11.88 -13.73
N ARG A 926 -5.26 -11.16 -13.91
CA ARG A 926 -4.59 -10.43 -12.85
C ARG A 926 -4.28 -9.00 -13.30
N ILE A 927 -4.50 -8.03 -12.42
CA ILE A 927 -4.15 -6.63 -12.63
C ILE A 927 -3.09 -6.25 -11.62
N LEU A 928 -1.92 -5.85 -12.09
CA LEU A 928 -0.77 -5.47 -11.28
C LEU A 928 -0.57 -3.95 -11.31
N PRO A 929 -0.03 -3.34 -10.23
CA PRO A 929 0.43 -1.95 -10.27
C PRO A 929 1.73 -1.83 -11.08
N ASP A 930 2.27 -0.62 -11.15
CA ASP A 930 3.59 -0.34 -11.75
C ASP A 930 4.70 -1.23 -11.16
N LYS A 931 5.80 -1.37 -11.91
CA LYS A 931 6.83 -2.38 -11.65
C LYS A 931 7.48 -2.32 -10.25
N LEU A 932 7.53 -1.14 -9.62
CA LEU A 932 8.08 -1.01 -8.26
C LEU A 932 7.08 -1.55 -7.23
N ASN A 933 5.81 -1.19 -7.39
CA ASN A 933 4.73 -1.62 -6.49
C ASN A 933 4.32 -3.09 -6.73
N SER A 934 4.58 -3.64 -7.92
CA SER A 934 4.29 -5.05 -8.22
C SER A 934 5.19 -5.98 -7.40
N GLN A 935 6.47 -5.65 -7.23
CA GLN A 935 7.41 -6.39 -6.38
C GLN A 935 6.95 -6.45 -4.92
N VAL A 936 6.42 -5.33 -4.42
CA VAL A 936 5.83 -5.27 -3.07
C VAL A 936 4.58 -6.16 -3.00
N SER A 937 3.73 -6.12 -4.03
CA SER A 937 2.52 -6.94 -4.11
C SER A 937 2.84 -8.43 -4.12
N GLU A 938 3.78 -8.86 -4.96
CA GLU A 938 4.25 -10.24 -5.07
C GLU A 938 4.77 -10.77 -3.73
N THR A 939 5.67 -10.05 -3.07
CA THR A 939 6.23 -10.49 -1.78
C THR A 939 5.21 -10.47 -0.63
N TRP A 940 4.17 -9.64 -0.72
CA TRP A 940 3.14 -9.57 0.30
C TRP A 940 2.11 -10.70 0.19
N GLN A 941 1.79 -11.11 -1.03
CA GLN A 941 0.70 -12.03 -1.35
C GLN A 941 1.18 -13.40 -1.86
N ASP A 942 2.44 -13.74 -1.54
CA ASP A 942 3.16 -14.97 -1.91
C ASP A 942 2.67 -16.23 -1.16
N ASP A 943 3.29 -17.36 -1.50
CA ASP A 943 3.06 -18.66 -0.86
C ASP A 943 3.43 -18.67 0.63
N THR A 944 4.56 -18.07 0.99
CA THR A 944 5.04 -18.05 2.38
C THR A 944 4.15 -17.20 3.30
N GLY A 945 3.57 -16.14 2.75
CA GLY A 945 2.58 -15.31 3.42
C GLY A 945 1.19 -15.93 3.54
N GLY A 946 0.94 -17.06 2.87
CA GLY A 946 -0.39 -17.66 2.74
C GLY A 946 -1.34 -16.82 1.88
N GLY A 947 -0.80 -16.05 0.94
CA GLY A 947 -1.55 -15.23 -0.01
C GLY A 947 -1.98 -16.01 -1.25
N PRO A 948 -2.78 -15.37 -2.13
CA PRO A 948 -3.39 -16.04 -3.27
C PRO A 948 -2.41 -16.57 -4.31
N LEU A 949 -1.22 -15.97 -4.46
CA LEU A 949 -0.22 -16.47 -5.43
C LEU A 949 0.26 -17.88 -5.08
N GLY A 950 0.24 -18.26 -3.79
CA GLY A 950 0.68 -19.57 -3.35
C GLY A 950 -0.14 -20.75 -3.87
N TRP A 951 -1.39 -20.53 -4.28
CA TRP A 951 -2.21 -21.57 -4.90
C TRP A 951 -2.51 -21.30 -6.38
N ILE A 952 -2.57 -20.02 -6.78
CA ILE A 952 -2.77 -19.64 -8.18
C ILE A 952 -1.61 -20.15 -9.04
N ASP A 953 -0.37 -19.96 -8.59
CA ASP A 953 0.82 -20.33 -9.38
C ASP A 953 1.01 -21.86 -9.49
N LEU A 954 0.29 -22.65 -8.68
CA LEU A 954 0.23 -24.11 -8.81
C LEU A 954 -0.74 -24.58 -9.91
N LEU A 955 -1.72 -23.74 -10.27
CA LEU A 955 -2.80 -24.08 -11.21
C LEU A 955 -2.67 -23.33 -12.54
N LEU A 956 -2.15 -22.11 -12.49
CA LEU A 956 -2.24 -21.12 -13.53
C LEU A 956 -0.86 -20.54 -13.85
N GLN A 957 -0.61 -20.34 -15.14
CA GLN A 957 0.52 -19.59 -15.66
C GLN A 957 0.03 -18.23 -16.18
N PRO A 958 0.63 -17.11 -15.75
CA PRO A 958 0.29 -15.79 -16.25
C PRO A 958 0.88 -15.56 -17.65
N ARG A 959 0.13 -14.85 -18.49
CA ARG A 959 0.59 -14.29 -19.77
C ARG A 959 0.27 -12.81 -19.83
N THR A 960 1.29 -11.97 -19.97
CA THR A 960 1.13 -10.52 -20.11
C THR A 960 0.38 -10.15 -21.39
N VAL A 961 -0.64 -9.30 -21.24
CA VAL A 961 -1.41 -8.73 -22.35
C VAL A 961 -1.03 -7.25 -22.48
N PRO A 962 -0.60 -6.77 -23.67
CA PRO A 962 -0.28 -5.37 -23.86
C PRO A 962 -1.46 -4.45 -23.55
N ALA A 963 -1.18 -3.43 -22.76
CA ALA A 963 -2.16 -2.45 -22.36
C ALA A 963 -1.48 -1.11 -22.07
N TYR A 964 -2.15 -0.03 -22.43
CA TYR A 964 -1.62 1.32 -22.47
C TYR A 964 -2.57 2.27 -21.75
N LEU A 965 -2.05 3.31 -21.12
CA LEU A 965 -2.88 4.35 -20.53
C LEU A 965 -3.23 5.38 -21.61
N ASP A 966 -4.53 5.60 -21.84
CA ASP A 966 -4.99 6.55 -22.84
C ASP A 966 -4.42 7.95 -22.56
N HIS A 967 -3.95 8.61 -23.62
CA HIS A 967 -3.28 9.91 -23.61
C HIS A 967 -1.97 10.04 -22.78
N ASP A 968 -1.53 9.01 -22.06
CA ASP A 968 -0.24 8.95 -21.33
C ASP A 968 0.51 7.65 -21.69
N TRP A 969 0.78 7.48 -22.99
CA TRP A 969 1.22 6.23 -23.62
C TRP A 969 2.50 5.62 -23.05
N THR A 970 3.37 6.43 -22.47
CA THR A 970 4.67 6.01 -21.92
C THR A 970 4.62 5.73 -20.42
N ARG A 971 3.48 5.99 -19.77
CA ARG A 971 3.29 5.72 -18.34
C ARG A 971 3.29 4.22 -18.06
N ASP A 972 4.15 3.80 -17.15
CA ASP A 972 3.99 2.52 -16.45
C ASP A 972 2.80 2.64 -15.49
N TRP A 973 1.62 2.27 -15.98
CA TRP A 973 0.41 2.23 -15.17
C TRP A 973 0.27 0.95 -14.34
N GLY A 974 1.05 -0.07 -14.72
CA GLY A 974 0.93 -1.44 -14.27
C GLY A 974 0.83 -2.43 -15.42
N GLU A 975 0.36 -3.63 -15.11
CA GLU A 975 0.32 -4.74 -16.07
C GLU A 975 -1.02 -5.50 -16.00
N LEU A 976 -1.52 -5.91 -17.15
CA LEU A 976 -2.63 -6.85 -17.27
C LEU A 976 -2.09 -8.23 -17.65
N GLN A 977 -2.44 -9.24 -16.89
CA GLN A 977 -2.11 -10.64 -17.16
C GLN A 977 -3.38 -11.46 -17.35
N ARG A 978 -3.34 -12.35 -18.35
CA ARG A 978 -4.33 -13.40 -18.52
C ARG A 978 -3.79 -14.71 -17.96
N TYR A 979 -4.57 -15.37 -17.12
CA TYR A 979 -4.21 -16.68 -16.60
C TYR A 979 -4.61 -17.80 -17.57
N GLN A 980 -3.72 -18.79 -17.67
CA GLN A 980 -3.95 -20.02 -18.42
C GLN A 980 -3.63 -21.20 -17.51
N PHE A 981 -4.41 -22.28 -17.57
CA PHE A 981 -4.09 -23.48 -16.80
C PHE A 981 -2.74 -24.04 -17.23
N VAL A 982 -1.91 -24.44 -16.25
CA VAL A 982 -0.74 -25.27 -16.54
C VAL A 982 -1.19 -26.62 -17.12
N SER A 983 -0.31 -27.27 -17.87
CA SER A 983 -0.60 -28.60 -18.45
C SER A 983 -1.10 -29.56 -17.37
N ASN A 984 -2.20 -30.26 -17.66
CA ASN A 984 -2.88 -31.21 -16.76
C ASN A 984 -3.54 -30.63 -15.49
N ALA A 985 -3.58 -29.31 -15.30
CA ALA A 985 -4.27 -28.70 -14.14
C ALA A 985 -5.73 -28.28 -14.43
N ARG A 986 -6.17 -28.31 -15.69
CA ARG A 986 -7.57 -27.98 -16.01
C ARG A 986 -8.49 -29.13 -15.64
N ALA A 987 -9.26 -28.95 -14.58
CA ALA A 987 -10.25 -29.92 -14.09
C ALA A 987 -11.63 -29.27 -13.90
N PRO A 988 -12.73 -30.05 -13.91
CA PRO A 988 -14.04 -29.55 -13.49
C PRO A 988 -14.04 -29.17 -12.00
N GLN A 989 -14.95 -28.29 -11.62
CA GLN A 989 -15.15 -27.92 -10.22
C GLN A 989 -15.58 -29.14 -9.39
N ALA A 990 -15.05 -29.25 -8.18
CA ALA A 990 -15.41 -30.32 -7.26
C ALA A 990 -16.82 -30.11 -6.67
N ASP A 991 -17.56 -31.20 -6.50
CA ASP A 991 -18.82 -31.21 -5.75
C ASP A 991 -18.52 -31.30 -4.24
N ILE A 992 -18.84 -30.23 -3.51
CA ILE A 992 -18.47 -30.09 -2.09
C ILE A 992 -19.71 -30.22 -1.23
N THR A 993 -19.64 -31.07 -0.21
CA THR A 993 -20.71 -31.23 0.78
C THR A 993 -20.39 -30.38 2.02
N VAL A 994 -21.33 -29.52 2.41
CA VAL A 994 -21.20 -28.66 3.60
C VAL A 994 -22.03 -29.23 4.75
N ARG A 995 -21.41 -29.35 5.93
CA ARG A 995 -22.08 -29.72 7.18
C ARG A 995 -22.04 -28.55 8.16
N VAL A 996 -23.19 -28.19 8.71
CA VAL A 996 -23.29 -27.14 9.74
C VAL A 996 -23.30 -27.77 11.13
N GLU A 997 -22.44 -27.29 12.01
CA GLU A 997 -22.33 -27.77 13.40
C GLU A 997 -22.43 -26.62 14.41
N ASN A 998 -23.07 -26.90 15.55
CA ASN A 998 -23.08 -25.96 16.69
C ASN A 998 -21.84 -26.21 17.55
N ARG A 999 -20.98 -25.20 17.67
CA ARG A 999 -19.75 -25.26 18.46
C ARG A 999 -19.70 -24.16 19.53
N TRP A 1000 -19.01 -24.46 20.63
CA TRP A 1000 -18.74 -23.47 21.67
C TRP A 1000 -17.58 -22.57 21.27
N GLY A 1001 -17.60 -21.31 21.69
CA GLY A 1001 -16.61 -20.31 21.25
C GLY A 1001 -15.18 -20.49 21.79
N TRP A 1002 -14.94 -21.55 22.56
CA TRP A 1002 -13.63 -21.95 23.09
C TRP A 1002 -13.18 -23.34 22.57
N THR A 1003 -13.94 -23.94 21.65
CA THR A 1003 -13.53 -25.18 21.00
C THR A 1003 -12.31 -24.89 20.11
N ASN A 1004 -11.19 -25.56 20.38
CA ASN A 1004 -9.96 -25.41 19.60
C ASN A 1004 -9.91 -26.48 18.50
N ASP A 1005 -9.72 -26.03 17.28
CA ASP A 1005 -9.36 -26.89 16.15
C ASP A 1005 -7.85 -27.12 16.08
N ALA A 1006 -7.44 -28.05 15.23
CA ALA A 1006 -6.03 -28.22 14.91
C ALA A 1006 -5.43 -26.88 14.42
N PRO A 1007 -4.16 -26.57 14.75
CA PRO A 1007 -3.53 -25.33 14.31
C PRO A 1007 -3.50 -25.24 12.77
N ILE A 1008 -3.67 -24.03 12.24
CA ILE A 1008 -3.42 -23.74 10.83
C ILE A 1008 -1.94 -23.99 10.53
N LYS A 1009 -1.67 -24.67 9.41
CA LYS A 1009 -0.31 -24.92 8.93
C LYS A 1009 0.26 -23.62 8.34
N THR A 1010 1.25 -23.05 9.01
CA THR A 1010 1.89 -21.78 8.59
C THR A 1010 3.37 -21.94 8.21
N ASN A 1011 3.98 -23.10 8.48
CA ASN A 1011 5.39 -23.43 8.20
C ASN A 1011 5.55 -24.89 7.81
#